data_AF-A0A9E1ZDC1-F1
#
_entry.id   AF-A0A9E1ZDC1-F1
#
_cell.length_a   1.000
_cell.length_b   1.000
_cell.length_c   1.000
_cell.angle_alpha   90.00
_cell.angle_beta   90.00
_cell.angle_gamma   90.00
#
_symmetry.space_group_name_H-M   'P 1'
#
loop_
_entity.id
_entity.type
_entity.pdbx_description
1 polymer ?
#
loop_
_entity_poly.entity_id
_entity_poly.type
_entity_poly.pdbx_seq_one_letter_code
_entity_poly.pdbx_strand_id
1 'polypeptide(L)'
;MKNNKIIIIGAGPSALVVSKELAKLGYKIEIFEALDRVGGMCRSFEWRGYTVDIGPHVFHTSDSELEKYWKEQFGDLLIEGVYWTKNIQGELFDQFYDYPLSWEAISTYPKIIKNKIIGEIGQLNEANKANALNYSEYIDSIAGETLRKMFFEKYPEKIWGISVDKMTADWAPKRVNIYEKKTPFFNKQWTAVGVKGAGAIYERISDEIEKLNGVVNLNSAITEINASEGVINSISTKKRKININQKDIVISTIPVVPLLKMLGNESNLQYRGVIIFYLDCAREHVLADNISWQYYDSDEVYFTRITEPKQMGIQAPLEGNTLITIEVPYSPGDILDQKDKDIICQEIIDQTIKVGLLNKEDVQDITMVKEKFVYPIQYEGYQDELARIEGIIGKYTQLYSLGAGARFNYTDTQVLFKKAFDLADSLSKETTRSIQKIKQQASIEFNRVIKINNRVIGDDSYPYIIAEAGMNHNGDLSLGKKLIDAALTTGCDAIKFQTFLPDSRVSSKVKSADFVEVADGIEETMYDMFSRLSMSFSEQKELFDYAKQLGMEIFSTPFDFESVDFLESLGVDLYKVASMDLVNLPLIKYVAKTNKPIILSTGMANLGTIEDALGVIASAGNLNVALLHCNSTYPAAQEDMNINAINTLKKCFNIPVGLSDHSFGLLVSTVALSIGADIIERHFTLSKAFEGPDHILSSEPDEMRRLVATSRTIKGVLGDGVKRAKSSEYDTINLQQKSIFALTDIKKGQIISQNLLTVKGPSSGILPKFLDIVEGRKAKKDILKDYPITWDDI
;
A
#
# COMPACT_ATOMS: atom_id res chain seq x y z
N MET A 1 27.36 16.63 13.19
CA MET A 1 26.02 16.13 13.57
C MET A 1 25.88 15.86 15.07
N LYS A 2 26.94 15.50 15.82
CA LYS A 2 26.90 15.26 17.27
C LYS A 2 26.44 16.44 18.17
N ASN A 3 26.32 17.66 17.65
CA ASN A 3 25.76 18.81 18.38
C ASN A 3 24.26 19.02 18.15
N ASN A 4 23.63 18.26 17.25
CA ASN A 4 22.21 18.38 16.95
C ASN A 4 21.40 17.72 18.06
N LYS A 5 20.30 18.35 18.44
CA LYS A 5 19.36 17.81 19.43
C LYS A 5 18.39 16.88 18.71
N ILE A 6 18.15 15.71 19.30
CA ILE A 6 17.11 14.78 18.85
C ILE A 6 15.98 14.86 19.85
N ILE A 7 14.82 15.21 19.35
CA ILE A 7 13.60 15.40 20.11
C ILE A 7 12.65 14.26 19.77
N ILE A 8 12.18 13.55 20.78
CA ILE A 8 11.34 12.38 20.60
C ILE A 8 9.97 12.63 21.21
N ILE A 9 8.92 12.41 20.43
CA ILE A 9 7.52 12.57 20.84
C ILE A 9 6.92 11.19 21.07
N GLY A 10 6.67 10.87 22.34
CA GLY A 10 6.29 9.56 22.85
C GLY A 10 7.48 8.77 23.42
N ALA A 11 7.24 7.93 24.41
CA ALA A 11 8.22 7.04 25.04
C ALA A 11 7.77 5.56 24.97
N GLY A 12 7.20 5.17 23.83
CA GLY A 12 6.91 3.76 23.53
C GLY A 12 8.15 2.95 23.15
N PRO A 13 7.98 1.65 22.81
CA PRO A 13 9.10 0.75 22.50
C PRO A 13 10.05 1.30 21.44
N SER A 14 9.53 1.74 20.30
CA SER A 14 10.33 2.29 19.21
C SER A 14 11.10 3.55 19.60
N ALA A 15 10.48 4.44 20.38
CA ALA A 15 11.08 5.70 20.84
C ALA A 15 12.27 5.44 21.75
N LEU A 16 12.12 4.53 22.70
CA LEU A 16 13.18 4.20 23.66
C LEU A 16 14.33 3.47 23.00
N VAL A 17 14.05 2.48 22.14
CA VAL A 17 15.11 1.72 21.45
C VAL A 17 15.93 2.64 20.54
N VAL A 18 15.29 3.47 19.71
CA VAL A 18 16.03 4.40 18.83
C VAL A 18 16.80 5.44 19.64
N SER A 19 16.22 5.92 20.74
CA SER A 19 16.87 6.90 21.61
C SER A 19 18.10 6.33 22.31
N LYS A 20 18.04 5.09 22.80
CA LYS A 20 19.19 4.39 23.41
C LYS A 20 20.34 4.27 22.42
N GLU A 21 20.06 3.79 21.20
CA GLU A 21 21.12 3.61 20.21
C GLU A 21 21.71 4.95 19.76
N LEU A 22 20.90 6.00 19.59
CA LEU A 22 21.40 7.34 19.27
C LEU A 22 22.18 7.98 20.45
N ALA A 23 21.75 7.76 21.69
CA ALA A 23 22.46 8.24 22.87
C ALA A 23 23.84 7.59 22.99
N LYS A 24 23.98 6.28 22.71
CA LYS A 24 25.27 5.58 22.69
C LYS A 24 26.26 6.19 21.68
N LEU A 25 25.75 6.77 20.60
CA LEU A 25 26.52 7.44 19.57
C LEU A 25 26.88 8.90 19.92
N GLY A 26 26.39 9.41 21.05
CA GLY A 26 26.68 10.73 21.59
C GLY A 26 25.71 11.84 21.14
N TYR A 27 24.54 11.49 20.62
CA TYR A 27 23.49 12.48 20.32
C TYR A 27 22.80 12.97 21.61
N LYS A 28 22.38 14.24 21.63
CA LYS A 28 21.60 14.81 22.74
C LYS A 28 20.13 14.45 22.58
N ILE A 29 19.62 13.59 23.46
CA ILE A 29 18.26 13.05 23.42
C ILE A 29 17.37 13.81 24.40
N GLU A 30 16.19 14.27 23.94
CA GLU A 30 15.12 14.74 24.82
C GLU A 30 13.78 14.12 24.41
N ILE A 31 13.22 13.29 25.28
CA ILE A 31 11.96 12.56 25.08
C ILE A 31 10.82 13.30 25.81
N PHE A 32 9.65 13.36 25.18
CA PHE A 32 8.42 13.91 25.75
C PHE A 32 7.33 12.85 25.75
N GLU A 33 6.90 12.43 26.94
CA GLU A 33 5.84 11.44 27.14
C GLU A 33 4.65 12.09 27.85
N ALA A 34 3.45 11.81 27.36
CA ALA A 34 2.22 12.32 27.94
C ALA A 34 1.88 11.64 29.27
N LEU A 35 2.21 10.35 29.40
CA LEU A 35 1.97 9.53 30.58
C LEU A 35 3.00 9.78 31.69
N ASP A 36 2.71 9.21 32.86
CA ASP A 36 3.55 9.24 34.05
C ASP A 36 4.69 8.22 34.03
N ARG A 37 4.80 7.44 32.96
CA ARG A 37 5.76 6.34 32.78
C ARG A 37 6.05 6.08 31.31
N VAL A 38 7.13 5.34 31.06
CA VAL A 38 7.55 4.92 29.71
C VAL A 38 6.95 3.56 29.32
N GLY A 39 7.18 3.13 28.07
CA GLY A 39 6.77 1.82 27.56
C GLY A 39 5.55 1.86 26.63
N GLY A 40 4.83 2.98 26.55
CA GLY A 40 3.69 3.15 25.65
C GLY A 40 2.61 2.08 25.87
N MET A 41 2.27 1.33 24.83
CA MET A 41 1.35 0.19 24.94
C MET A 41 1.98 -1.01 25.65
N CYS A 42 3.30 -1.08 25.79
CA CYS A 42 4.00 -2.17 26.50
C CYS A 42 4.39 -1.79 27.93
N ARG A 43 3.79 -0.74 28.49
CA ARG A 43 4.05 -0.33 29.88
C ARG A 43 3.39 -1.30 30.86
N SER A 44 3.89 -1.31 32.08
CA SER A 44 3.33 -2.07 33.19
C SER A 44 2.97 -1.15 34.35
N PHE A 45 2.09 -1.63 35.24
CA PHE A 45 1.78 -0.97 36.50
C PHE A 45 1.48 -1.98 37.60
N GLU A 46 1.63 -1.53 38.85
CA GLU A 46 1.34 -2.34 40.03
C GLU A 46 -0.13 -2.22 40.42
N TRP A 47 -0.77 -3.37 40.66
CA TRP A 47 -2.12 -3.46 41.19
C TRP A 47 -2.26 -4.69 42.07
N ARG A 48 -2.59 -4.50 43.36
CA ARG A 48 -2.75 -5.59 44.35
C ARG A 48 -1.53 -6.51 44.49
N GLY A 49 -0.33 -5.98 44.25
CA GLY A 49 0.93 -6.74 44.26
C GLY A 49 1.22 -7.50 42.95
N TYR A 50 0.29 -7.48 41.99
CA TYR A 50 0.55 -7.92 40.63
C TYR A 50 1.22 -6.80 39.83
N THR A 51 2.26 -7.14 39.08
CA THR A 51 2.72 -6.32 37.97
C THR A 51 1.94 -6.69 36.72
N VAL A 52 1.13 -5.77 36.19
CA VAL A 52 0.24 -6.02 35.06
C VAL A 52 0.60 -5.17 33.84
N ASP A 53 0.55 -5.79 32.67
CA ASP A 53 0.82 -5.15 31.38
C ASP A 53 -0.45 -4.58 30.74
N ILE A 54 -0.31 -3.60 29.84
CA ILE A 54 -1.41 -3.14 28.99
C ILE A 54 -1.65 -4.14 27.85
N GLY A 55 -2.10 -5.32 28.24
CA GLY A 55 -2.34 -6.47 27.38
C GLY A 55 -1.21 -7.48 27.48
N PRO A 56 -1.44 -8.74 27.08
CA PRO A 56 -0.43 -9.78 27.13
C PRO A 56 0.64 -9.50 26.08
N HIS A 57 1.87 -9.25 26.52
CA HIS A 57 3.01 -9.05 25.63
C HIS A 57 3.94 -10.25 25.67
N VAL A 58 4.14 -10.85 24.50
CA VAL A 58 5.14 -11.91 24.30
C VAL A 58 6.25 -11.37 23.43
N PHE A 59 7.48 -11.48 23.91
CA PHE A 59 8.67 -11.27 23.09
C PHE A 59 8.87 -12.54 22.27
N HIS A 60 8.86 -12.40 20.95
CA HIS A 60 9.09 -13.53 20.05
C HIS A 60 9.91 -13.12 18.83
N THR A 61 10.79 -14.02 18.37
CA THR A 61 11.53 -13.81 17.12
C THR A 61 12.08 -15.10 16.53
N SER A 62 12.26 -15.11 15.20
CA SER A 62 13.06 -16.13 14.49
C SER A 62 14.45 -15.61 14.10
N ASP A 63 14.76 -14.35 14.42
CA ASP A 63 16.05 -13.72 14.12
C ASP A 63 17.02 -14.00 15.27
N SER A 64 18.04 -14.82 15.02
CA SER A 64 19.01 -15.25 16.04
C SER A 64 19.82 -14.10 16.63
N GLU A 65 20.05 -13.03 15.87
CA GLU A 65 20.79 -11.86 16.37
C GLU A 65 19.93 -11.04 17.34
N LEU A 66 18.63 -10.89 17.04
CA LEU A 66 17.71 -10.21 17.94
C LEU A 66 17.44 -11.03 19.20
N GLU A 67 17.30 -12.36 19.08
CA GLU A 67 17.20 -13.26 20.22
C GLU A 67 18.41 -13.07 21.15
N LYS A 68 19.62 -13.16 20.59
CA LYS A 68 20.85 -12.98 21.34
C LYS A 68 20.90 -11.61 22.03
N TYR A 69 20.54 -10.54 21.32
CA TYR A 69 20.47 -9.20 21.89
C TYR A 69 19.50 -9.13 23.08
N TRP A 70 18.28 -9.68 22.96
CA TRP A 70 17.32 -9.65 24.07
C TRP A 70 17.78 -10.46 25.27
N LYS A 71 18.39 -11.63 25.05
CA LYS A 71 18.98 -12.43 26.14
C LYS A 71 20.11 -11.68 26.85
N GLU A 72 21.01 -11.06 26.10
CA GLU A 72 22.15 -10.34 26.67
C GLU A 72 21.73 -9.08 27.43
N GLN A 73 20.74 -8.33 26.93
CA GLN A 73 20.33 -7.06 27.52
C GLN A 73 19.26 -7.20 28.62
N PHE A 74 18.39 -8.21 28.50
CA PHE A 74 17.16 -8.31 29.28
C PHE A 74 16.89 -9.72 29.82
N GLY A 75 17.83 -10.67 29.72
CA GLY A 75 17.61 -12.06 30.13
C GLY A 75 17.23 -12.24 31.60
N ASP A 76 17.63 -11.32 32.48
CA ASP A 76 17.22 -11.29 33.90
C ASP A 76 15.80 -10.73 34.12
N LEU A 77 15.21 -10.08 33.11
CA LEU A 77 13.83 -9.61 33.11
C LEU A 77 12.89 -10.50 32.30
N LEU A 78 13.40 -11.56 31.67
CA LEU A 78 12.65 -12.40 30.75
C LEU A 78 12.61 -13.85 31.25
N ILE A 79 11.44 -14.47 31.15
CA ILE A 79 11.26 -15.92 31.34
C ILE A 79 10.88 -16.52 30.00
N GLU A 80 11.69 -17.49 29.54
CA GLU A 80 11.38 -18.27 28.35
C GLU A 80 10.22 -19.23 28.62
N GLY A 81 9.36 -19.41 27.61
CA GLY A 81 8.19 -20.27 27.75
C GLY A 81 7.64 -20.70 26.40
N VAL A 82 6.87 -21.79 26.42
CA VAL A 82 6.15 -22.32 25.25
C VAL A 82 4.66 -22.11 25.47
N TYR A 83 4.02 -21.38 24.56
CA TYR A 83 2.65 -20.91 24.77
C TYR A 83 1.66 -21.59 23.82
N TRP A 84 0.54 -22.02 24.38
CA TRP A 84 -0.56 -22.65 23.65
C TRP A 84 -1.86 -21.87 23.87
N THR A 85 -2.77 -22.01 22.91
CA THR A 85 -4.05 -21.29 22.93
C THR A 85 -5.18 -22.16 22.39
N LYS A 86 -6.42 -21.74 22.70
CA LYS A 86 -7.65 -22.32 22.16
C LYS A 86 -8.53 -21.25 21.55
N ASN A 87 -9.36 -21.65 20.59
CA ASN A 87 -10.48 -20.87 20.08
C ASN A 87 -11.78 -21.44 20.66
N ILE A 88 -12.70 -20.55 21.03
CA ILE A 88 -14.06 -20.87 21.44
C ILE A 88 -14.99 -20.18 20.46
N GLN A 89 -15.85 -20.98 19.83
CA GLN A 89 -16.69 -20.56 18.72
C GLN A 89 -18.17 -20.52 19.14
N GLY A 90 -18.87 -19.44 18.80
CA GLY A 90 -20.32 -19.33 18.91
C GLY A 90 -20.82 -19.29 20.35
N GLU A 91 -21.94 -19.96 20.60
CA GLU A 91 -22.65 -19.89 21.90
C GLU A 91 -22.33 -21.09 22.82
N LEU A 92 -21.60 -22.09 22.31
CA LEU A 92 -21.21 -23.28 23.07
C LEU A 92 -19.82 -23.08 23.68
N PHE A 93 -19.78 -22.41 24.82
CA PHE A 93 -18.53 -22.04 25.50
C PHE A 93 -17.73 -23.22 26.08
N ASP A 94 -18.28 -24.43 26.05
CA ASP A 94 -17.62 -25.67 26.45
C ASP A 94 -16.87 -26.38 25.31
N GLN A 95 -16.93 -25.84 24.08
CA GLN A 95 -16.24 -26.39 22.91
C GLN A 95 -14.94 -25.63 22.60
N PHE A 96 -13.82 -26.36 22.66
CA PHE A 96 -12.48 -25.81 22.44
C PHE A 96 -11.86 -26.33 21.15
N TYR A 97 -11.39 -25.41 20.32
CA TYR A 97 -10.67 -25.70 19.08
C TYR A 97 -9.19 -25.33 19.22
N ASP A 98 -8.31 -26.13 18.64
CA ASP A 98 -6.87 -25.85 18.65
C ASP A 98 -6.55 -24.65 17.76
N TYR A 99 -5.63 -23.79 18.22
CA TYR A 99 -5.00 -22.76 17.39
C TYR A 99 -3.50 -22.67 17.72
N PRO A 100 -2.60 -22.58 16.74
CA PRO A 100 -2.82 -22.58 15.29
C PRO A 100 -3.49 -23.86 14.76
N LEU A 101 -4.19 -23.75 13.63
CA LEU A 101 -4.92 -24.89 13.05
C LEU A 101 -3.97 -26.00 12.59
N SER A 102 -4.39 -27.25 12.76
CA SER A 102 -3.65 -28.41 12.26
C SER A 102 -4.55 -29.51 11.71
N TRP A 103 -4.02 -30.30 10.77
CA TRP A 103 -4.69 -31.49 10.25
C TRP A 103 -4.96 -32.53 11.34
N GLU A 104 -4.03 -32.68 12.29
CA GLU A 104 -4.25 -33.48 13.49
C GLU A 104 -5.52 -33.04 14.25
N ALA A 105 -5.71 -31.75 14.49
CA ALA A 105 -6.90 -31.22 15.16
C ALA A 105 -8.16 -31.38 14.28
N ILE A 106 -8.11 -30.97 13.01
CA ILE A 106 -9.22 -31.04 12.06
C ILE A 106 -9.69 -32.49 11.85
N SER A 107 -8.80 -33.48 11.96
CA SER A 107 -9.14 -34.91 11.82
C SER A 107 -10.17 -35.38 12.86
N THR A 108 -10.22 -34.72 14.01
CA THR A 108 -11.12 -35.00 15.14
C THR A 108 -12.49 -34.34 14.99
N TYR A 109 -12.67 -33.42 14.04
CA TYR A 109 -13.92 -32.70 13.85
C TYR A 109 -15.04 -33.64 13.38
N PRO A 110 -16.33 -33.27 13.61
CA PRO A 110 -17.47 -34.02 13.11
C PRO A 110 -17.33 -34.35 11.62
N LYS A 111 -17.66 -35.60 11.24
CA LYS A 111 -17.41 -36.13 9.89
C LYS A 111 -17.94 -35.24 8.77
N ILE A 112 -19.11 -34.62 8.97
CA ILE A 112 -19.74 -33.71 8.00
C ILE A 112 -18.87 -32.45 7.78
N ILE A 113 -18.47 -31.79 8.86
CA ILE A 113 -17.66 -30.56 8.82
C ILE A 113 -16.28 -30.88 8.22
N LYS A 114 -15.63 -31.95 8.69
CA LYS A 114 -14.33 -32.39 8.18
C LYS A 114 -14.35 -32.66 6.67
N ASN A 115 -15.36 -33.38 6.18
CA ASN A 115 -15.47 -33.67 4.75
C ASN A 115 -15.68 -32.39 3.93
N LYS A 116 -16.43 -31.41 4.46
CA LYS A 116 -16.61 -30.10 3.82
C LYS A 116 -15.28 -29.35 3.74
N ILE A 117 -14.53 -29.27 4.84
CA ILE A 117 -13.21 -28.62 4.90
C ILE A 117 -12.24 -29.26 3.88
N ILE A 118 -12.15 -30.59 3.84
CA ILE A 118 -11.27 -31.30 2.89
C ILE A 118 -11.69 -31.03 1.44
N GLY A 119 -12.99 -31.02 1.16
CA GLY A 119 -13.52 -30.73 -0.18
C GLY A 119 -13.21 -29.31 -0.65
N GLU A 120 -13.37 -28.32 0.24
CA GLU A 120 -13.06 -26.91 -0.04
C GLU A 120 -11.55 -26.70 -0.24
N ILE A 121 -10.72 -27.25 0.65
CA ILE A 121 -9.26 -27.14 0.54
C ILE A 121 -8.73 -27.80 -0.73
N GLY A 122 -9.31 -28.94 -1.13
CA GLY A 122 -8.94 -29.63 -2.38
C GLY A 122 -9.30 -28.88 -3.66
N GLN A 123 -10.09 -27.80 -3.57
CA GLN A 123 -10.52 -26.97 -4.70
C GLN A 123 -9.83 -25.59 -4.72
N LEU A 124 -8.91 -25.33 -3.79
CA LEU A 124 -8.17 -24.07 -3.74
C LEU A 124 -7.26 -23.93 -4.96
N ASN A 125 -7.21 -22.71 -5.50
CA ASN A 125 -6.40 -22.35 -6.65
C ASN A 125 -5.60 -21.08 -6.33
N GLU A 126 -4.28 -21.12 -6.55
CA GLU A 126 -3.38 -19.96 -6.36
C GLU A 126 -3.80 -18.74 -7.20
N ALA A 127 -4.47 -18.92 -8.35
CA ALA A 127 -4.99 -17.82 -9.14
C ALA A 127 -6.06 -17.00 -8.41
N ASN A 128 -6.87 -17.64 -7.54
CA ASN A 128 -7.91 -16.93 -6.79
C ASN A 128 -7.31 -16.07 -5.67
N LYS A 129 -6.15 -16.46 -5.13
CA LYS A 129 -5.44 -15.71 -4.10
C LYS A 129 -4.85 -14.41 -4.64
N ALA A 130 -4.30 -14.44 -5.86
CA ALA A 130 -3.78 -13.24 -6.52
C ALA A 130 -4.88 -12.24 -6.89
N ASN A 131 -6.11 -12.73 -7.13
CA ASN A 131 -7.26 -11.92 -7.54
C ASN A 131 -8.16 -11.46 -6.38
N ALA A 132 -7.86 -11.85 -5.14
CA ALA A 132 -8.69 -11.51 -3.98
C ALA A 132 -8.70 -9.99 -3.72
N LEU A 133 -9.90 -9.40 -3.68
CA LEU A 133 -10.10 -7.96 -3.51
C LEU A 133 -10.20 -7.56 -2.02
N ASN A 134 -10.71 -8.49 -1.20
CA ASN A 134 -10.98 -8.26 0.23
C ASN A 134 -10.47 -9.43 1.09
N TYR A 135 -10.51 -9.23 2.41
CA TYR A 135 -10.06 -10.23 3.39
C TYR A 135 -10.82 -11.55 3.26
N SER A 136 -12.14 -11.49 3.06
CA SER A 136 -13.01 -12.67 2.97
C SER A 136 -12.59 -13.59 1.81
N GLU A 137 -12.45 -13.02 0.61
CA GLU A 137 -11.98 -13.72 -0.59
C GLU A 137 -10.57 -14.28 -0.42
N TYR A 138 -9.68 -13.52 0.23
CA TYR A 138 -8.31 -13.99 0.47
C TYR A 138 -8.29 -15.19 1.42
N ILE A 139 -9.06 -15.17 2.51
CA ILE A 139 -9.15 -16.33 3.41
C ILE A 139 -9.79 -17.52 2.72
N ASP A 140 -10.84 -17.31 1.91
CA ASP A 140 -11.45 -18.40 1.13
C ASP A 140 -10.44 -19.05 0.20
N SER A 141 -9.50 -18.29 -0.38
CA SER A 141 -8.45 -18.81 -1.25
C SER A 141 -7.39 -19.69 -0.56
N ILE A 142 -7.23 -19.60 0.77
CA ILE A 142 -6.18 -20.33 1.53
C ILE A 142 -6.71 -21.34 2.53
N ALA A 143 -7.92 -21.14 3.06
CA ALA A 143 -8.50 -21.97 4.11
C ALA A 143 -9.90 -22.51 3.75
N GLY A 144 -10.54 -21.95 2.72
CA GLY A 144 -11.92 -22.28 2.35
C GLY A 144 -12.98 -21.69 3.28
N GLU A 145 -14.21 -21.69 2.79
CA GLU A 145 -15.37 -21.03 3.42
C GLU A 145 -15.67 -21.54 4.83
N THR A 146 -15.54 -22.84 5.06
CA THR A 146 -15.87 -23.45 6.36
C THR A 146 -14.90 -22.98 7.44
N LEU A 147 -13.59 -23.02 7.18
CA LEU A 147 -12.60 -22.53 8.15
C LEU A 147 -12.67 -21.01 8.29
N ARG A 148 -12.99 -20.28 7.21
CA ARG A 148 -13.25 -18.85 7.28
C ARG A 148 -14.36 -18.53 8.28
N LYS A 149 -15.54 -19.15 8.12
CA LYS A 149 -16.68 -18.96 9.02
C LYS A 149 -16.41 -19.40 10.46
N MET A 150 -15.59 -20.43 10.65
CA MET A 150 -15.26 -20.93 11.99
C MET A 150 -14.27 -20.04 12.75
N PHE A 151 -13.26 -19.45 12.09
CA PHE A 151 -12.13 -18.82 12.79
C PHE A 151 -11.73 -17.44 12.29
N PHE A 152 -12.12 -17.07 11.07
CA PHE A 152 -11.60 -15.89 10.39
C PHE A 152 -12.70 -14.94 9.90
N GLU A 153 -13.95 -15.11 10.33
CA GLU A 153 -15.06 -14.20 10.02
C GLU A 153 -15.42 -13.39 11.26
N LYS A 154 -16.19 -13.97 12.20
CA LYS A 154 -16.68 -13.27 13.38
C LYS A 154 -15.58 -12.69 14.28
N TYR A 155 -14.52 -13.44 14.53
CA TYR A 155 -13.44 -12.98 15.41
C TYR A 155 -12.74 -11.72 14.88
N PRO A 156 -12.25 -11.68 13.62
CA PRO A 156 -11.75 -10.45 13.00
C PRO A 156 -12.78 -9.31 12.99
N GLU A 157 -14.05 -9.57 12.66
CA GLU A 157 -15.08 -8.51 12.66
C GLU A 157 -15.25 -7.89 14.05
N LYS A 158 -15.24 -8.73 15.10
CA LYS A 158 -15.35 -8.28 16.48
C LYS A 158 -14.15 -7.44 16.92
N ILE A 159 -12.94 -7.84 16.55
CA ILE A 159 -11.71 -7.11 16.92
C ILE A 159 -11.58 -5.80 16.13
N TRP A 160 -11.84 -5.80 14.82
CA TRP A 160 -11.60 -4.65 13.94
C TRP A 160 -12.82 -3.74 13.78
N GLY A 161 -14.02 -4.20 14.18
CA GLY A 161 -15.26 -3.43 14.12
C GLY A 161 -15.76 -3.13 12.70
N ILE A 162 -15.24 -3.84 11.70
CA ILE A 162 -15.63 -3.75 10.29
C ILE A 162 -15.80 -5.16 9.72
N SER A 163 -16.68 -5.29 8.73
CA SER A 163 -16.92 -6.59 8.10
C SER A 163 -15.72 -7.05 7.29
N VAL A 164 -15.46 -8.36 7.26
CA VAL A 164 -14.38 -8.97 6.48
C VAL A 164 -14.49 -8.69 4.97
N ASP A 165 -15.69 -8.41 4.46
CA ASP A 165 -15.87 -8.04 3.04
C ASP A 165 -15.41 -6.60 2.74
N LYS A 166 -15.27 -5.75 3.76
CA LYS A 166 -14.78 -4.37 3.65
C LYS A 166 -13.32 -4.20 4.06
N MET A 167 -12.72 -5.25 4.60
CA MET A 167 -11.32 -5.31 4.98
C MET A 167 -10.48 -5.59 3.73
N THR A 168 -9.33 -4.92 3.60
CA THR A 168 -8.40 -5.20 2.50
C THR A 168 -7.81 -6.63 2.60
N ALA A 169 -7.54 -7.25 1.45
CA ALA A 169 -6.82 -8.52 1.37
C ALA A 169 -5.42 -8.46 2.02
N ASP A 170 -4.77 -7.28 2.04
CA ASP A 170 -3.46 -7.08 2.68
C ASP A 170 -3.45 -7.40 4.18
N TRP A 171 -4.64 -7.35 4.81
CA TRP A 171 -4.82 -7.58 6.23
C TRP A 171 -5.00 -9.04 6.60
N ALA A 172 -5.33 -9.87 5.61
CA ALA A 172 -5.41 -11.29 5.84
C ALA A 172 -4.06 -11.78 6.36
N PRO A 173 -4.03 -12.57 7.45
CA PRO A 173 -2.77 -13.00 8.02
C PRO A 173 -2.00 -13.71 6.90
N LYS A 174 -0.81 -13.19 6.55
CA LYS A 174 0.11 -13.85 5.61
C LYS A 174 0.58 -15.23 6.13
N ARG A 175 0.08 -15.67 7.28
CA ARG A 175 0.44 -16.83 8.08
C ARG A 175 -0.79 -17.67 8.50
N VAL A 176 -1.88 -17.70 7.73
CA VAL A 176 -2.90 -18.75 7.92
C VAL A 176 -2.33 -20.06 7.37
N ASN A 177 -1.56 -20.76 8.20
CA ASN A 177 -1.01 -22.06 7.88
C ASN A 177 -1.78 -23.14 8.64
N ILE A 178 -2.19 -24.19 7.94
CA ILE A 178 -2.69 -25.42 8.56
C ILE A 178 -1.49 -26.36 8.71
N TYR A 179 -1.07 -26.58 9.95
CA TYR A 179 0.07 -27.44 10.26
C TYR A 179 -0.31 -28.92 10.19
N GLU A 180 0.65 -29.82 9.99
CA GLU A 180 0.37 -31.26 10.05
C GLU A 180 -0.05 -31.70 11.46
N LYS A 181 0.66 -31.22 12.47
CA LYS A 181 0.48 -31.57 13.88
C LYS A 181 0.17 -30.32 14.71
N LYS A 182 -0.37 -30.52 15.92
CA LYS A 182 -0.54 -29.44 16.89
C LYS A 182 0.83 -28.83 17.22
N THR A 183 0.91 -27.51 17.20
CA THR A 183 2.15 -26.78 17.50
C THR A 183 1.87 -25.60 18.43
N PRO A 184 2.86 -25.15 19.22
CA PRO A 184 2.75 -23.92 19.99
C PRO A 184 2.44 -22.72 19.10
N PHE A 185 1.87 -21.66 19.68
CA PHE A 185 1.45 -20.48 18.91
C PHE A 185 2.59 -19.82 18.12
N PHE A 186 3.77 -19.69 18.74
CA PHE A 186 4.97 -19.13 18.13
C PHE A 186 5.93 -20.24 17.68
N ASN A 187 5.42 -21.23 16.94
CA ASN A 187 6.23 -22.35 16.45
C ASN A 187 7.48 -21.86 15.69
N LYS A 188 8.64 -22.48 15.98
CA LYS A 188 9.98 -22.14 15.43
C LYS A 188 10.49 -20.72 15.74
N GLN A 189 9.97 -20.09 16.78
CA GLN A 189 10.46 -18.80 17.28
C GLN A 189 10.93 -18.95 18.72
N TRP A 190 11.95 -18.18 19.09
CA TRP A 190 12.27 -17.97 20.49
C TRP A 190 11.16 -17.14 21.13
N THR A 191 10.79 -17.44 22.37
CA THR A 191 9.68 -16.79 23.07
C THR A 191 9.95 -16.56 24.55
N ALA A 192 9.58 -15.38 25.04
CA ALA A 192 9.67 -15.01 26.45
C ALA A 192 8.63 -13.97 26.87
N VAL A 193 8.34 -13.89 28.18
CA VAL A 193 7.54 -12.84 28.82
C VAL A 193 8.34 -12.09 29.88
N GLY A 194 7.94 -10.86 30.18
CA GLY A 194 8.57 -10.05 31.21
C GLY A 194 8.20 -10.50 32.62
N VAL A 195 9.19 -10.84 33.47
CA VAL A 195 8.94 -11.32 34.85
C VAL A 195 8.25 -10.27 35.71
N LYS A 196 8.57 -9.00 35.46
CA LYS A 196 7.99 -7.82 36.11
C LYS A 196 7.20 -6.99 35.09
N GLY A 197 6.47 -7.70 34.23
CA GLY A 197 5.80 -7.12 33.06
C GLY A 197 6.77 -6.69 31.95
N ALA A 198 6.23 -6.49 30.75
CA ALA A 198 7.00 -6.01 29.60
C ALA A 198 7.56 -4.58 29.80
N GLY A 199 6.91 -3.78 30.64
CA GLY A 199 7.28 -2.40 30.95
C GLY A 199 8.67 -2.26 31.56
N ALA A 200 9.08 -3.22 32.40
CA ALA A 200 10.38 -3.21 33.07
C ALA A 200 11.58 -3.17 32.09
N ILE A 201 11.42 -3.76 30.90
CA ILE A 201 12.43 -3.72 29.83
C ILE A 201 12.60 -2.29 29.32
N TYR A 202 11.48 -1.59 29.13
CA TYR A 202 11.45 -0.23 28.61
C TYR A 202 11.87 0.80 29.66
N GLU A 203 11.55 0.57 30.93
CA GLU A 203 12.09 1.32 32.07
C GLU A 203 13.61 1.21 32.13
N ARG A 204 14.18 0.00 31.99
CA ARG A 204 15.63 -0.19 31.91
C ARG A 204 16.25 0.58 30.73
N ILE A 205 15.63 0.52 29.55
CA ILE A 205 16.11 1.28 28.39
C ILE A 205 16.08 2.79 28.68
N SER A 206 15.03 3.28 29.35
CA SER A 206 14.93 4.67 29.80
C SER A 206 16.08 5.06 30.74
N ASP A 207 16.35 4.23 31.76
CA ASP A 207 17.45 4.46 32.70
C ASP A 207 18.81 4.49 31.99
N GLU A 208 19.01 3.64 30.98
CA GLU A 208 20.23 3.65 30.16
C GLU A 208 20.36 4.93 29.32
N ILE A 209 19.26 5.46 28.78
CA ILE A 209 19.26 6.74 28.07
C ILE A 209 19.67 7.87 29.01
N GLU A 210 19.14 7.91 30.23
CA GLU A 210 19.49 8.94 31.22
C GLU A 210 20.96 8.83 31.66
N LYS A 211 21.48 7.61 31.85
CA LYS A 211 22.92 7.37 32.10
C LYS A 211 23.81 7.85 30.96
N LEU A 212 23.27 7.93 29.74
CA LEU A 212 23.94 8.47 28.55
C LEU A 212 23.68 9.98 28.36
N ASN A 213 23.19 10.68 29.38
CA ASN A 213 22.84 12.11 29.39
C ASN A 213 21.63 12.49 28.51
N GLY A 214 20.77 11.53 28.17
CA GLY A 214 19.44 11.83 27.64
C GLY A 214 18.49 12.34 28.72
N VAL A 215 17.41 13.00 28.31
CA VAL A 215 16.38 13.51 29.22
C VAL A 215 15.03 12.92 28.86
N VAL A 216 14.33 12.33 29.84
CA VAL A 216 12.98 11.77 29.66
C VAL A 216 11.97 12.62 30.44
N ASN A 217 11.15 13.40 29.73
CA ASN A 217 10.13 14.26 30.34
C ASN A 217 8.78 13.53 30.36
N LEU A 218 8.43 12.96 31.51
CA LEU A 218 7.10 12.38 31.76
C LEU A 218 6.06 13.47 32.06
N ASN A 219 4.77 13.14 31.96
CA ASN A 219 3.65 14.08 32.15
C ASN A 219 3.79 15.38 31.33
N SER A 220 4.35 15.26 30.13
CA SER A 220 4.77 16.35 29.26
C SER A 220 4.22 16.16 27.85
N ALA A 221 2.90 16.01 27.75
CA ALA A 221 2.20 15.89 26.48
C ALA A 221 2.50 17.09 25.56
N ILE A 222 2.88 16.79 24.32
CA ILE A 222 2.95 17.78 23.25
C ILE A 222 1.52 18.17 22.87
N THR A 223 1.22 19.46 22.89
CA THR A 223 -0.11 19.99 22.59
C THR A 223 -0.18 20.68 21.23
N GLU A 224 0.96 21.16 20.72
CA GLU A 224 1.05 21.93 19.48
C GLU A 224 2.42 21.76 18.84
N ILE A 225 2.45 21.67 17.52
CA ILE A 225 3.67 21.71 16.72
C ILE A 225 3.57 22.92 15.79
N ASN A 226 4.44 23.91 15.98
CA ASN A 226 4.48 25.08 15.12
C ASN A 226 5.54 24.88 14.05
N ALA A 227 5.10 24.91 12.79
CA ALA A 227 5.96 24.72 11.64
C ALA A 227 5.61 25.70 10.51
N SER A 228 6.62 26.09 9.74
CA SER A 228 6.49 26.95 8.56
C SER A 228 7.39 26.42 7.46
N GLU A 229 6.91 26.43 6.21
CA GLU A 229 7.73 26.03 5.03
C GLU A 229 8.39 24.65 5.17
N GLY A 230 7.71 23.67 5.79
CA GLY A 230 8.26 22.32 5.97
C GLY A 230 9.34 22.21 7.06
N VAL A 231 9.48 23.22 7.91
CA VAL A 231 10.44 23.25 9.03
C VAL A 231 9.67 23.39 10.33
N ILE A 232 9.90 22.48 11.28
CA ILE A 232 9.36 22.60 12.64
C ILE A 232 10.21 23.61 13.39
N ASN A 233 9.58 24.70 13.83
CA ASN A 233 10.24 25.79 14.55
C ASN A 233 10.19 25.60 16.07
N SER A 234 9.10 24.99 16.54
CA SER A 234 8.92 24.73 17.96
C SER A 234 7.85 23.68 18.22
N ILE A 235 7.95 23.02 19.38
CA ILE A 235 6.90 22.19 19.96
C ILE A 235 6.51 22.75 21.32
N SER A 236 5.24 22.64 21.68
CA SER A 236 4.72 23.15 22.95
C SER A 236 4.19 22.01 23.81
N THR A 237 4.52 22.07 25.10
CA THR A 237 3.83 21.33 26.16
C THR A 237 2.97 22.31 26.95
N LYS A 238 2.11 21.82 27.84
CA LYS A 238 1.40 22.67 28.81
C LYS A 238 2.32 23.53 29.70
N LYS A 239 3.56 23.08 29.93
CA LYS A 239 4.50 23.72 30.87
C LYS A 239 5.47 24.69 30.18
N ARG A 240 5.90 24.38 28.96
CA ARG A 240 6.91 25.16 28.24
C ARG A 240 6.85 24.96 26.73
N LYS A 241 7.39 25.94 26.01
CA LYS A 241 7.69 25.89 24.58
C LYS A 241 9.16 25.51 24.37
N ILE A 242 9.42 24.60 23.43
CA ILE A 242 10.75 24.13 23.06
C ILE A 242 11.02 24.57 21.63
N ASN A 243 12.04 25.40 21.44
CA ASN A 243 12.49 25.81 20.11
C ASN A 243 13.29 24.69 19.45
N ILE A 244 13.07 24.50 18.15
CA ILE A 244 13.72 23.47 17.34
C ILE A 244 14.49 24.17 16.23
N ASN A 245 15.80 23.90 16.16
CA ASN A 245 16.63 24.44 15.08
C ASN A 245 16.46 23.59 13.82
N GLN A 246 16.75 24.18 12.66
CA GLN A 246 16.65 23.49 11.37
C GLN A 246 17.50 22.20 11.26
N LYS A 247 18.54 22.06 12.07
CA LYS A 247 19.43 20.88 12.10
C LYS A 247 19.02 19.83 13.15
N ASP A 248 18.10 20.18 14.04
CA ASP A 248 17.58 19.25 15.04
C ASP A 248 16.67 18.22 14.36
N ILE A 249 16.54 17.06 14.98
CA ILE A 249 15.74 15.96 14.45
C ILE A 249 14.55 15.75 15.38
N VAL A 250 13.36 15.57 14.82
CA VAL A 250 12.14 15.23 15.53
C VAL A 250 11.73 13.81 15.15
N ILE A 251 11.67 12.90 16.11
CA ILE A 251 11.16 11.53 15.91
C ILE A 251 9.82 11.44 16.61
N SER A 252 8.75 11.22 15.86
CA SER A 252 7.41 10.99 16.41
C SER A 252 7.09 9.51 16.41
N THR A 253 6.69 8.99 17.57
CA THR A 253 6.16 7.62 17.69
C THR A 253 4.71 7.56 18.12
N ILE A 254 4.05 8.72 18.21
CA ILE A 254 2.61 8.80 18.49
C ILE A 254 1.80 8.40 17.25
N PRO A 255 0.52 8.02 17.42
CA PRO A 255 -0.36 7.70 16.30
C PRO A 255 -0.44 8.83 15.25
N VAL A 256 -0.58 8.47 13.98
CA VAL A 256 -0.45 9.45 12.87
C VAL A 256 -1.56 10.51 12.88
N VAL A 257 -2.77 10.13 13.29
CA VAL A 257 -3.93 11.04 13.36
C VAL A 257 -3.72 12.19 14.35
N PRO A 258 -3.38 11.96 15.64
CA PRO A 258 -3.07 13.06 16.54
C PRO A 258 -1.84 13.87 16.12
N LEU A 259 -0.82 13.25 15.51
CA LEU A 259 0.33 13.98 14.95
C LEU A 259 -0.10 14.97 13.85
N LEU A 260 -0.91 14.53 12.88
CA LEU A 260 -1.44 15.38 11.82
C LEU A 260 -2.26 16.54 12.37
N LYS A 261 -3.10 16.27 13.37
CA LYS A 261 -3.89 17.31 14.04
C LYS A 261 -2.99 18.37 14.67
N MET A 262 -1.89 17.97 15.31
CA MET A 262 -0.91 18.92 15.87
C MET A 262 -0.16 19.71 14.79
N LEU A 263 -0.07 19.17 13.57
CA LEU A 263 0.46 19.84 12.38
C LEU A 263 -0.62 20.64 11.61
N GLY A 264 -1.84 20.77 12.16
CA GLY A 264 -2.93 21.55 11.56
C GLY A 264 -3.65 20.87 10.40
N ASN A 265 -3.61 19.53 10.31
CA ASN A 265 -4.25 18.74 9.25
C ASN A 265 -5.26 17.74 9.83
N GLU A 266 -6.26 17.37 9.03
CA GLU A 266 -7.25 16.34 9.37
C GLU A 266 -7.00 15.04 8.62
N SER A 267 -7.58 13.95 9.13
CA SER A 267 -7.52 12.63 8.50
C SER A 267 -8.78 11.82 8.77
N ASN A 268 -9.13 10.98 7.80
CA ASN A 268 -10.20 9.99 7.92
C ASN A 268 -9.71 8.62 8.43
N LEU A 269 -8.40 8.44 8.68
CA LEU A 269 -7.87 7.21 9.25
C LEU A 269 -8.42 6.97 10.66
N GLN A 270 -8.76 5.73 10.95
CA GLN A 270 -9.40 5.34 12.19
C GLN A 270 -8.60 4.30 12.94
N TYR A 271 -8.72 4.33 14.27
CA TYR A 271 -8.18 3.30 15.15
C TYR A 271 -9.29 2.75 16.02
N ARG A 272 -9.21 1.45 16.34
CA ARG A 272 -9.91 0.88 17.49
C ARG A 272 -9.02 0.90 18.72
N GLY A 273 -9.69 1.07 19.85
CA GLY A 273 -9.11 0.95 21.17
C GLY A 273 -9.36 -0.44 21.76
N VAL A 274 -8.73 -0.68 22.91
CA VAL A 274 -8.97 -1.86 23.73
C VAL A 274 -9.17 -1.44 25.18
N ILE A 275 -10.17 -2.02 25.83
CA ILE A 275 -10.32 -2.02 27.28
C ILE A 275 -9.72 -3.32 27.80
N ILE A 276 -8.81 -3.21 28.75
CA ILE A 276 -8.14 -4.35 29.37
C ILE A 276 -8.60 -4.43 30.79
N PHE A 277 -9.28 -5.52 31.13
CA PHE A 277 -9.72 -5.82 32.49
C PHE A 277 -8.74 -6.78 33.14
N TYR A 278 -8.53 -6.59 34.43
CA TYR A 278 -7.65 -7.39 35.28
C TYR A 278 -8.50 -7.93 36.43
N LEU A 279 -8.65 -9.24 36.52
CA LEU A 279 -9.46 -9.89 37.55
C LEU A 279 -8.55 -10.73 38.46
N ASP A 280 -8.53 -10.38 39.74
CA ASP A 280 -7.87 -11.14 40.79
C ASP A 280 -8.80 -12.29 41.21
N CYS A 281 -8.35 -13.52 41.02
CA CYS A 281 -9.15 -14.72 41.19
C CYS A 281 -8.60 -15.58 42.32
N ALA A 282 -9.46 -15.96 43.27
CA ALA A 282 -9.19 -16.88 44.37
C ALA A 282 -9.15 -18.36 43.90
N ARG A 283 -8.40 -18.62 42.83
CA ARG A 283 -8.23 -19.93 42.22
C ARG A 283 -6.78 -20.13 41.81
N GLU A 284 -6.33 -21.39 41.88
CA GLU A 284 -4.98 -21.72 41.46
C GLU A 284 -4.80 -21.53 39.95
N HIS A 285 -5.78 -21.97 39.15
CA HIS A 285 -5.86 -21.77 37.70
C HIS A 285 -7.30 -21.53 37.25
N VAL A 286 -7.48 -20.72 36.21
CA VAL A 286 -8.79 -20.45 35.60
C VAL A 286 -8.89 -21.10 34.23
N LEU A 287 -7.83 -21.01 33.42
CA LEU A 287 -7.74 -21.69 32.14
C LEU A 287 -7.27 -23.14 32.35
N ALA A 288 -7.58 -24.02 31.39
CA ALA A 288 -7.08 -25.38 31.40
C ALA A 288 -5.54 -25.43 31.36
N ASP A 289 -4.96 -26.47 31.96
CA ASP A 289 -3.51 -26.65 32.03
C ASP A 289 -2.81 -26.48 30.68
N ASN A 290 -1.72 -25.71 30.68
CA ASN A 290 -0.89 -25.36 29.52
C ASN A 290 -1.57 -24.42 28.50
N ILE A 291 -2.77 -23.89 28.76
CA ILE A 291 -3.41 -22.90 27.90
C ILE A 291 -3.09 -21.50 28.41
N SER A 292 -2.24 -20.79 27.67
CA SER A 292 -1.81 -19.43 28.02
C SER A 292 -2.92 -18.39 27.80
N TRP A 293 -3.68 -18.52 26.72
CA TRP A 293 -4.84 -17.66 26.44
C TRP A 293 -5.92 -18.36 25.60
N GLN A 294 -7.10 -17.76 25.52
CA GLN A 294 -8.25 -18.23 24.77
C GLN A 294 -8.88 -17.09 23.97
N TYR A 295 -9.33 -17.39 22.75
CA TYR A 295 -10.03 -16.46 21.86
C TYR A 295 -11.53 -16.74 21.82
N TYR A 296 -12.33 -15.68 21.77
CA TYR A 296 -13.79 -15.71 21.75
C TYR A 296 -14.34 -14.89 20.59
N ASP A 297 -15.13 -15.52 19.73
CA ASP A 297 -15.76 -14.87 18.57
C ASP A 297 -17.23 -14.47 18.82
N SER A 298 -17.84 -14.97 19.89
CA SER A 298 -19.27 -14.83 20.18
C SER A 298 -19.71 -13.40 20.40
N ASP A 299 -20.82 -12.99 19.79
CA ASP A 299 -21.45 -11.68 19.99
C ASP A 299 -22.10 -11.53 21.37
N GLU A 300 -22.24 -12.64 22.11
CA GLU A 300 -22.85 -12.68 23.44
C GLU A 300 -21.96 -12.18 24.58
N VAL A 301 -20.67 -12.00 24.32
CA VAL A 301 -19.67 -11.47 25.26
C VAL A 301 -18.90 -10.34 24.62
N TYR A 302 -18.41 -9.39 25.40
CA TYR A 302 -17.68 -8.24 24.87
C TYR A 302 -16.23 -8.58 24.52
N PHE A 303 -15.62 -9.47 25.29
CA PHE A 303 -14.20 -9.77 25.15
C PHE A 303 -13.87 -10.65 23.94
N THR A 304 -12.68 -10.45 23.39
CA THR A 304 -12.12 -11.25 22.30
C THR A 304 -11.02 -12.18 22.78
N ARG A 305 -10.29 -11.81 23.83
CA ARG A 305 -9.20 -12.63 24.37
C ARG A 305 -9.18 -12.60 25.90
N ILE A 306 -8.92 -13.77 26.49
CA ILE A 306 -8.62 -13.93 27.91
C ILE A 306 -7.26 -14.60 28.04
N THR A 307 -6.35 -14.02 28.81
CA THR A 307 -5.01 -14.56 29.08
C THR A 307 -4.82 -14.79 30.56
N GLU A 308 -4.12 -15.85 30.93
CA GLU A 308 -3.73 -16.14 32.31
C GLU A 308 -2.20 -16.07 32.43
N PRO A 309 -1.60 -14.96 32.89
CA PRO A 309 -0.15 -14.79 32.98
C PRO A 309 0.56 -15.89 33.78
N LYS A 310 -0.13 -16.52 34.73
CA LYS A 310 0.41 -17.65 35.51
C LYS A 310 0.76 -18.86 34.64
N GLN A 311 -0.03 -19.13 33.59
CA GLN A 311 0.25 -20.16 32.59
C GLN A 311 1.45 -19.82 31.69
N MET A 312 2.00 -18.60 31.80
CA MET A 312 3.18 -18.13 31.08
C MET A 312 4.41 -18.01 31.99
N GLY A 313 4.32 -18.47 33.24
CA GLY A 313 5.40 -18.45 34.22
C GLY A 313 5.46 -17.21 35.10
N ILE A 314 4.46 -16.32 35.04
CA ILE A 314 4.36 -15.15 35.92
C ILE A 314 3.73 -15.53 37.25
N GLN A 315 4.43 -15.28 38.36
CA GLN A 315 3.93 -15.68 39.67
C GLN A 315 2.83 -14.74 40.19
N ALA A 316 1.80 -15.32 40.81
CA ALA A 316 0.81 -14.56 41.57
C ALA A 316 1.39 -14.12 42.94
N PRO A 317 0.94 -12.99 43.50
CA PRO A 317 1.39 -12.50 44.81
C PRO A 317 0.98 -13.41 45.97
N LEU A 318 -0.13 -14.12 45.83
CA LEU A 318 -0.69 -15.01 46.84
C LEU A 318 -0.80 -16.43 46.28
N GLU A 319 -0.40 -17.41 47.09
CA GLU A 319 -0.58 -18.84 46.79
C GLU A 319 -2.07 -19.18 46.76
N GLY A 320 -2.51 -19.99 45.79
CA GLY A 320 -3.93 -20.29 45.59
C GLY A 320 -4.70 -19.24 44.78
N ASN A 321 -4.06 -18.15 44.35
CA ASN A 321 -4.63 -17.13 43.49
C ASN A 321 -4.02 -17.13 42.08
N THR A 322 -4.74 -16.53 41.14
CA THR A 322 -4.28 -16.24 39.78
C THR A 322 -4.87 -14.91 39.29
N LEU A 323 -4.32 -14.40 38.20
CA LEU A 323 -4.79 -13.21 37.50
C LEU A 323 -5.27 -13.64 36.11
N ILE A 324 -6.43 -13.15 35.69
CA ILE A 324 -6.79 -13.17 34.27
C ILE A 324 -6.87 -11.75 33.71
N THR A 325 -6.37 -11.59 32.50
CA THR A 325 -6.46 -10.36 31.73
C THR A 325 -7.44 -10.54 30.58
N ILE A 326 -8.41 -9.65 30.45
CA ILE A 326 -9.50 -9.76 29.49
C ILE A 326 -9.46 -8.55 28.56
N GLU A 327 -9.40 -8.78 27.25
CA GLU A 327 -9.35 -7.73 26.23
C GLU A 327 -10.69 -7.56 25.53
N VAL A 328 -11.17 -6.32 25.53
CA VAL A 328 -12.44 -5.91 24.91
C VAL A 328 -12.16 -4.79 23.90
N PRO A 329 -12.28 -5.04 22.58
CA PRO A 329 -12.12 -4.00 21.58
C PRO A 329 -13.28 -2.99 21.65
N TYR A 330 -12.97 -1.71 21.50
CA TYR A 330 -13.97 -0.64 21.47
C TYR A 330 -13.60 0.43 20.45
N SER A 331 -14.57 1.24 20.05
CA SER A 331 -14.38 2.41 19.20
C SER A 331 -14.56 3.67 20.03
N PRO A 332 -13.67 4.67 19.93
CA PRO A 332 -13.81 5.90 20.70
C PRO A 332 -15.17 6.57 20.46
N GLY A 333 -15.90 6.84 21.54
CA GLY A 333 -17.26 7.38 21.50
C GLY A 333 -18.39 6.35 21.32
N ASP A 334 -18.10 5.05 21.25
CA ASP A 334 -19.15 4.03 21.25
C ASP A 334 -19.76 3.78 22.64
N ILE A 335 -20.73 2.87 22.73
CA ILE A 335 -21.44 2.54 23.98
C ILE A 335 -20.48 2.03 25.05
N LEU A 336 -19.48 1.23 24.70
CA LEU A 336 -18.50 0.69 25.64
C LEU A 336 -17.52 1.76 26.12
N ASP A 337 -17.16 2.71 25.26
CA ASP A 337 -16.33 3.84 25.65
C ASP A 337 -17.04 4.77 26.65
N GLN A 338 -18.34 4.96 26.49
CA GLN A 338 -19.13 5.87 27.32
C GLN A 338 -19.67 5.22 28.61
N LYS A 339 -19.61 3.89 28.72
CA LYS A 339 -20.15 3.16 29.87
C LYS A 339 -19.35 3.44 31.15
N ASP A 340 -20.06 3.51 32.27
CA ASP A 340 -19.46 3.68 33.60
C ASP A 340 -18.56 2.49 33.95
N LYS A 341 -17.44 2.80 34.64
CA LYS A 341 -16.41 1.81 34.98
C LYS A 341 -16.96 0.65 35.80
N ASP A 342 -17.77 0.93 36.82
CA ASP A 342 -18.23 -0.10 37.74
C ASP A 342 -19.28 -0.99 37.07
N ILE A 343 -20.12 -0.40 36.22
CA ILE A 343 -21.11 -1.13 35.41
C ILE A 343 -20.41 -2.10 34.45
N ILE A 344 -19.45 -1.63 33.66
CA ILE A 344 -18.78 -2.49 32.67
C ILE A 344 -17.92 -3.57 33.35
N CYS A 345 -17.29 -3.26 34.49
CA CYS A 345 -16.60 -4.27 35.30
C CYS A 345 -17.53 -5.38 35.77
N GLN A 346 -18.73 -5.03 36.27
CA GLN A 346 -19.71 -6.03 36.70
C GLN A 346 -20.21 -6.89 35.52
N GLU A 347 -20.47 -6.28 34.36
CA GLU A 347 -20.87 -7.02 33.15
C GLU A 347 -19.78 -7.98 32.67
N ILE A 348 -18.51 -7.61 32.78
CA ILE A 348 -17.39 -8.51 32.45
C ILE A 348 -17.34 -9.69 33.42
N ILE A 349 -17.52 -9.47 34.73
CA ILE A 349 -17.64 -10.57 35.70
C ILE A 349 -18.79 -11.49 35.31
N ASP A 350 -19.98 -10.94 35.05
CA ASP A 350 -21.17 -11.72 34.69
C ASP A 350 -20.95 -12.52 33.39
N GLN A 351 -20.23 -11.96 32.41
CA GLN A 351 -19.86 -12.66 31.18
C GLN A 351 -18.84 -13.78 31.42
N THR A 352 -17.86 -13.61 32.31
CA THR A 352 -16.93 -14.70 32.67
C THR A 352 -17.64 -15.87 33.34
N ILE A 353 -18.69 -15.60 34.13
CA ILE A 353 -19.55 -16.62 34.73
C ILE A 353 -20.41 -17.29 33.64
N LYS A 354 -20.98 -16.49 32.73
CA LYS A 354 -21.79 -16.99 31.61
C LYS A 354 -21.03 -17.99 30.74
N VAL A 355 -19.75 -17.73 30.45
CA VAL A 355 -18.91 -18.65 29.65
C VAL A 355 -18.33 -19.81 30.47
N GLY A 356 -18.68 -19.91 31.76
CA GLY A 356 -18.28 -21.02 32.63
C GLY A 356 -16.82 -20.96 33.12
N LEU A 357 -16.14 -19.83 33.00
CA LEU A 357 -14.75 -19.68 33.46
C LEU A 357 -14.66 -19.51 34.99
N LEU A 358 -15.60 -18.76 35.57
CA LEU A 358 -15.55 -18.34 36.96
C LEU A 358 -16.92 -18.49 37.63
N ASN A 359 -16.91 -18.63 38.95
CA ASN A 359 -18.06 -18.36 39.82
C ASN A 359 -17.92 -16.97 40.45
N LYS A 360 -19.04 -16.42 40.90
CA LYS A 360 -19.06 -15.09 41.54
C LYS A 360 -18.13 -14.99 42.76
N GLU A 361 -18.00 -16.08 43.51
CA GLU A 361 -17.15 -16.19 44.70
C GLU A 361 -15.65 -16.33 44.38
N ASP A 362 -15.29 -16.68 43.14
CA ASP A 362 -13.89 -16.77 42.72
C ASP A 362 -13.27 -15.36 42.52
N VAL A 363 -14.07 -14.33 42.24
CA VAL A 363 -13.57 -12.98 41.92
C VAL A 363 -13.36 -12.16 43.18
N GLN A 364 -12.11 -11.77 43.45
CA GLN A 364 -11.76 -10.95 44.60
C GLN A 364 -11.82 -9.45 44.28
N ASP A 365 -11.35 -9.04 43.10
CA ASP A 365 -11.33 -7.65 42.68
C ASP A 365 -11.21 -7.55 41.15
N ILE A 366 -11.59 -6.40 40.60
CA ILE A 366 -11.47 -6.09 39.17
C ILE A 366 -11.04 -4.64 38.96
N THR A 367 -10.11 -4.43 38.03
CA THR A 367 -9.82 -3.09 37.51
C THR A 367 -9.70 -3.10 36.00
N MET A 368 -9.61 -1.92 35.39
CA MET A 368 -9.51 -1.78 33.95
C MET A 368 -8.68 -0.58 33.51
N VAL A 369 -8.10 -0.69 32.31
CA VAL A 369 -7.43 0.41 31.59
C VAL A 369 -7.97 0.49 30.16
N LYS A 370 -8.13 1.71 29.65
CA LYS A 370 -8.53 1.96 28.25
C LYS A 370 -7.35 2.47 27.45
N GLU A 371 -7.11 1.87 26.29
CA GLU A 371 -6.20 2.37 25.27
C GLU A 371 -6.95 2.75 24.01
N LYS A 372 -6.68 3.93 23.46
CA LYS A 372 -7.47 4.50 22.36
C LYS A 372 -6.95 4.12 20.97
N PHE A 373 -5.64 3.97 20.83
CA PHE A 373 -4.98 3.88 19.53
C PHE A 373 -4.20 2.57 19.40
N VAL A 374 -4.91 1.45 19.43
CA VAL A 374 -4.30 0.11 19.42
C VAL A 374 -4.29 -0.47 18.00
N TYR A 375 -5.46 -0.48 17.36
CA TYR A 375 -5.73 -1.23 16.14
C TYR A 375 -6.01 -0.28 14.97
N PRO A 376 -5.07 -0.06 14.02
CA PRO A 376 -5.34 0.75 12.84
C PRO A 376 -6.33 0.03 11.92
N ILE A 377 -7.42 0.71 11.55
CA ILE A 377 -8.49 0.13 10.72
C ILE A 377 -8.14 0.30 9.24
N GLN A 378 -7.82 -0.80 8.56
CA GLN A 378 -7.46 -0.83 7.14
C GLN A 378 -8.67 -1.22 6.26
N TYR A 379 -9.56 -0.26 6.04
CA TYR A 379 -10.71 -0.38 5.14
C TYR A 379 -10.30 -0.21 3.67
N GLU A 380 -11.09 -0.72 2.73
CA GLU A 380 -10.82 -0.53 1.29
C GLU A 380 -10.56 0.95 0.91
N GLY A 381 -9.42 1.23 0.28
CA GLY A 381 -9.03 2.60 -0.12
C GLY A 381 -8.32 3.42 0.96
N TYR A 382 -8.03 2.86 2.15
CA TYR A 382 -7.24 3.55 3.18
C TYR A 382 -5.83 3.96 2.70
N GLN A 383 -5.27 3.24 1.71
CA GLN A 383 -3.95 3.51 1.16
C GLN A 383 -3.85 4.90 0.51
N ASP A 384 -4.91 5.38 -0.14
CA ASP A 384 -4.94 6.72 -0.76
C ASP A 384 -4.81 7.81 0.31
N GLU A 385 -5.55 7.65 1.41
CA GLU A 385 -5.50 8.56 2.54
C GLU A 385 -4.15 8.48 3.27
N LEU A 386 -3.60 7.27 3.44
CA LEU A 386 -2.27 7.09 4.02
C LEU A 386 -1.17 7.74 3.15
N ALA A 387 -1.23 7.58 1.83
CA ALA A 387 -0.29 8.20 0.90
C ALA A 387 -0.36 9.75 0.95
N ARG A 388 -1.58 10.31 1.03
CA ARG A 388 -1.78 11.75 1.23
C ARG A 388 -1.11 12.24 2.52
N ILE A 389 -1.29 11.49 3.61
CA ILE A 389 -0.72 11.78 4.93
C ILE A 389 0.79 11.70 4.92
N GLU A 390 1.35 10.67 4.30
CA GLU A 390 2.80 10.51 4.13
C GLU A 390 3.37 11.66 3.31
N GLY A 391 2.67 12.13 2.28
CA GLY A 391 3.05 13.33 1.52
C GLY A 391 3.03 14.62 2.37
N ILE A 392 2.13 14.74 3.35
CA ILE A 392 2.11 15.87 4.29
C ILE A 392 3.29 15.78 5.27
N ILE A 393 3.50 14.62 5.87
CA ILE A 393 4.59 14.39 6.84
C ILE A 393 5.95 14.51 6.15
N GLY A 394 6.07 14.04 4.90
CA GLY A 394 7.28 14.07 4.09
C GLY A 394 7.79 15.47 3.77
N LYS A 395 6.93 16.50 3.83
CA LYS A 395 7.34 17.92 3.71
C LYS A 395 8.26 18.37 4.84
N TYR A 396 8.22 17.68 5.98
CA TYR A 396 9.02 18.03 7.15
C TYR A 396 10.35 17.28 7.16
N THR A 397 11.39 17.93 6.66
CA THR A 397 12.74 17.33 6.52
C THR A 397 13.29 16.78 7.84
N GLN A 398 13.00 17.46 8.95
CA GLN A 398 13.43 17.12 10.31
C GLN A 398 12.51 16.12 11.03
N LEU A 399 11.33 15.80 10.49
CA LEU A 399 10.37 14.88 11.12
C LEU A 399 10.53 13.46 10.60
N TYR A 400 10.61 12.49 11.52
CA TYR A 400 10.62 11.06 11.23
C TYR A 400 9.48 10.41 11.99
N SER A 401 8.73 9.54 11.32
CA SER A 401 7.66 8.75 11.94
C SER A 401 8.13 7.31 12.14
N LEU A 402 8.00 6.79 13.37
CA LEU A 402 8.44 5.43 13.72
C LEU A 402 7.45 4.77 14.67
N GLY A 403 7.15 3.49 14.46
CA GLY A 403 6.30 2.70 15.34
C GLY A 403 4.95 2.34 14.74
N ALA A 404 4.24 1.42 15.39
CA ALA A 404 3.00 0.81 14.90
C ALA A 404 1.92 1.87 14.61
N GLY A 405 1.52 2.63 15.63
CA GLY A 405 0.54 3.71 15.49
C GLY A 405 1.00 4.82 14.53
N ALA A 406 2.27 5.20 14.58
CA ALA A 406 2.83 6.30 13.79
C ALA A 406 2.87 6.00 12.28
N ARG A 407 2.97 4.71 11.91
CA ARG A 407 2.99 4.23 10.53
C ARG A 407 1.67 3.57 10.10
N PHE A 408 0.61 3.75 10.89
CA PHE A 408 -0.71 3.16 10.65
C PHE A 408 -0.66 1.65 10.34
N ASN A 409 0.19 0.93 11.07
CA ASN A 409 0.46 -0.48 10.82
C ASN A 409 0.48 -1.26 12.14
N TYR A 410 -0.25 -2.37 12.20
CA TYR A 410 -0.22 -3.26 13.36
C TYR A 410 1.05 -4.13 13.29
N THR A 411 1.87 -4.15 14.35
CA THR A 411 3.23 -4.68 14.25
C THR A 411 3.79 -5.13 15.61
N ASP A 412 4.45 -6.29 15.62
CA ASP A 412 5.07 -6.89 16.81
C ASP A 412 6.37 -6.19 17.24
N THR A 413 6.72 -6.35 18.52
CA THR A 413 7.90 -5.76 19.16
C THR A 413 9.21 -6.04 18.41
N GLN A 414 9.41 -7.24 17.85
CA GLN A 414 10.63 -7.56 17.10
C GLN A 414 10.86 -6.62 15.89
N VAL A 415 9.79 -6.28 15.18
CA VAL A 415 9.86 -5.37 14.02
C VAL A 415 10.07 -3.94 14.50
N LEU A 416 9.48 -3.56 15.65
CA LEU A 416 9.70 -2.25 16.26
C LEU A 416 11.16 -2.03 16.66
N PHE A 417 11.82 -3.05 17.23
CA PHE A 417 13.25 -3.02 17.54
C PHE A 417 14.09 -2.87 16.27
N LYS A 418 13.84 -3.71 15.26
CA LYS A 418 14.60 -3.67 14.00
C LYS A 418 14.48 -2.32 13.29
N LYS A 419 13.26 -1.78 13.14
CA LYS A 419 13.06 -0.45 12.55
C LYS A 419 13.71 0.67 13.35
N ALA A 420 13.76 0.54 14.68
CA ALA A 420 14.46 1.50 15.53
C ALA A 420 15.98 1.43 15.34
N PHE A 421 16.56 0.23 15.23
CA PHE A 421 17.97 0.02 14.89
C PHE A 421 18.30 0.59 13.52
N ASP A 422 17.49 0.30 12.50
CA ASP A 422 17.68 0.80 11.13
C ASP A 422 17.63 2.34 11.09
N LEU A 423 16.71 2.96 11.83
CA LEU A 423 16.63 4.42 11.90
C LEU A 423 17.84 5.02 12.64
N ALA A 424 18.26 4.42 13.76
CA ALA A 424 19.44 4.88 14.48
C ALA A 424 20.71 4.77 13.61
N ASP A 425 20.88 3.65 12.89
CA ASP A 425 21.97 3.42 11.97
C ASP A 425 21.97 4.45 10.81
N SER A 426 20.81 4.65 10.19
CA SER A 426 20.55 5.66 9.14
C SER A 426 20.92 7.08 9.56
N LEU A 427 20.60 7.46 10.80
CA LEU A 427 20.91 8.77 11.37
C LEU A 427 22.36 8.91 11.86
N SER A 428 23.10 7.80 12.03
CA SER A 428 24.43 7.79 12.66
C SER A 428 25.60 7.73 11.69
N LYS A 429 25.46 6.98 10.60
CA LYS A 429 26.52 6.85 9.60
C LYS A 429 26.71 8.15 8.84
N GLU A 430 27.93 8.47 8.38
CA GLU A 430 28.18 9.62 7.48
C GLU A 430 27.38 9.54 6.16
N THR A 431 26.71 8.42 5.87
CA THR A 431 25.57 8.31 4.95
C THR A 431 24.41 9.22 5.29
N THR A 432 24.41 9.95 6.42
CA THR A 432 23.51 11.09 6.60
C THR A 432 23.81 12.19 5.57
N ARG A 433 25.01 12.31 4.99
CA ARG A 433 25.16 13.13 3.76
C ARG A 433 24.41 12.56 2.56
N SER A 434 24.03 11.29 2.56
CA SER A 434 23.21 10.62 1.55
C SER A 434 21.72 10.67 1.92
N ILE A 435 21.35 10.47 3.20
CA ILE A 435 19.97 10.40 3.70
C ILE A 435 19.42 11.79 4.06
N GLN A 436 20.23 12.69 4.63
CA GLN A 436 19.95 14.13 4.55
C GLN A 436 20.14 14.66 3.14
N LYS A 437 20.88 14.04 2.19
CA LYS A 437 20.71 14.42 0.76
C LYS A 437 19.41 13.90 0.18
N ILE A 438 18.86 12.78 0.65
CA ILE A 438 17.54 12.27 0.25
C ILE A 438 16.42 13.11 0.89
N LYS A 439 16.62 13.65 2.11
CA LYS A 439 15.69 14.59 2.78
C LYS A 439 15.94 16.08 2.50
N GLN A 440 17.16 16.46 2.10
CA GLN A 440 17.51 17.77 1.50
C GLN A 440 17.52 17.69 -0.03
N GLN A 441 17.02 16.60 -0.63
CA GLN A 441 16.39 16.76 -1.92
C GLN A 441 15.17 17.59 -1.58
N ALA A 442 15.33 18.92 -1.68
CA ALA A 442 14.23 19.80 -2.03
C ALA A 442 13.37 18.99 -2.98
N SER A 443 12.11 18.70 -2.62
CA SER A 443 11.19 17.82 -3.37
C SER A 443 11.61 17.84 -4.82
N ILE A 444 12.36 16.82 -5.27
CA ILE A 444 12.97 16.94 -6.58
C ILE A 444 11.83 16.76 -7.55
N GLU A 445 11.33 17.90 -8.00
CA GLU A 445 10.35 17.98 -9.05
C GLU A 445 11.11 17.65 -10.31
N PHE A 446 11.05 16.36 -10.67
CA PHE A 446 11.31 15.96 -12.03
C PHE A 446 10.41 16.76 -12.98
N ASN A 447 10.89 16.89 -14.21
CA ASN A 447 10.12 17.64 -15.19
C ASN A 447 8.84 16.88 -15.53
N ARG A 448 7.69 17.55 -15.36
CA ARG A 448 6.38 17.07 -15.83
C ARG A 448 6.34 16.87 -17.35
N VAL A 449 7.28 17.50 -18.03
CA VAL A 449 7.43 17.49 -19.47
C VAL A 449 8.88 17.22 -19.82
N ILE A 450 9.11 16.19 -20.64
CA ILE A 450 10.43 15.93 -21.21
C ILE A 450 10.44 16.22 -22.70
N LYS A 451 11.60 16.62 -23.21
CA LYS A 451 11.81 16.86 -24.64
C LYS A 451 12.72 15.78 -25.20
N ILE A 452 12.21 15.01 -26.16
CA ILE A 452 12.97 14.04 -26.94
C ILE A 452 13.00 14.58 -28.36
N ASN A 453 14.18 15.03 -28.79
CA ASN A 453 14.36 15.72 -30.07
C ASN A 453 13.36 16.88 -30.23
N ASN A 454 12.48 16.88 -31.25
CA ASN A 454 11.45 17.91 -31.47
C ASN A 454 10.10 17.58 -30.83
N ARG A 455 10.00 16.48 -30.07
CA ARG A 455 8.76 16.01 -29.46
C ARG A 455 8.74 16.33 -27.97
N VAL A 456 7.60 16.83 -27.54
CA VAL A 456 7.30 17.14 -26.15
C VAL A 456 6.44 16.00 -25.61
N ILE A 457 6.81 15.46 -24.45
CA ILE A 457 6.14 14.34 -23.81
C ILE A 457 5.71 14.77 -22.41
N GLY A 458 4.42 14.61 -22.09
CA GLY A 458 3.77 15.17 -20.91
C GLY A 458 2.87 16.37 -21.22
N ASP A 459 2.19 16.90 -20.19
CA ASP A 459 1.28 18.06 -20.22
C ASP A 459 0.38 18.14 -21.49
N ASP A 460 -0.50 17.16 -21.65
CA ASP A 460 -1.49 17.10 -22.74
C ASP A 460 -0.90 17.03 -24.17
N SER A 461 0.39 16.69 -24.33
CA SER A 461 0.98 16.41 -25.64
C SER A 461 0.44 15.12 -26.25
N TYR A 462 0.63 14.93 -27.56
CA TYR A 462 0.28 13.64 -28.18
C TYR A 462 1.20 12.53 -27.67
N PRO A 463 0.66 11.34 -27.36
CA PRO A 463 1.46 10.24 -26.85
C PRO A 463 2.61 9.85 -27.79
N TYR A 464 3.75 9.52 -27.21
CA TYR A 464 4.98 9.14 -27.93
C TYR A 464 4.98 7.63 -28.19
N ILE A 465 5.08 7.21 -29.46
CA ILE A 465 4.96 5.80 -29.84
C ILE A 465 6.33 5.24 -30.23
N ILE A 466 6.76 4.20 -29.52
CA ILE A 466 8.05 3.54 -29.69
C ILE A 466 7.84 2.16 -30.32
N ALA A 467 8.47 1.93 -31.48
CA ALA A 467 8.61 0.61 -32.07
C ALA A 467 9.85 -0.08 -31.48
N GLU A 468 9.67 -1.03 -30.57
CA GLU A 468 10.77 -1.81 -30.00
C GLU A 468 11.17 -2.94 -30.96
N ALA A 469 12.18 -2.70 -31.79
CA ALA A 469 12.78 -3.76 -32.59
C ALA A 469 13.50 -4.78 -31.71
N GLY A 470 14.05 -4.34 -30.56
CA GLY A 470 14.67 -5.22 -29.58
C GLY A 470 15.70 -6.16 -30.21
N MET A 471 15.40 -7.46 -30.17
CA MET A 471 16.20 -8.54 -30.75
C MET A 471 15.58 -9.15 -32.02
N ASN A 472 14.46 -8.63 -32.53
CA ASN A 472 13.76 -9.12 -33.74
C ASN A 472 14.56 -8.95 -35.05
N HIS A 473 15.75 -8.35 -34.98
CA HIS A 473 16.70 -8.36 -36.08
C HIS A 473 17.47 -9.69 -36.19
N ASN A 474 17.35 -10.60 -35.21
CA ASN A 474 17.97 -11.93 -35.24
C ASN A 474 19.48 -11.94 -35.52
N GLY A 475 20.22 -10.96 -35.00
CA GLY A 475 21.64 -10.78 -35.31
C GLY A 475 21.96 -10.29 -36.74
N ASP A 476 20.95 -10.04 -37.58
CA ASP A 476 21.12 -9.62 -38.98
C ASP A 476 20.93 -8.10 -39.17
N LEU A 477 22.00 -7.42 -39.60
CA LEU A 477 22.01 -5.99 -39.91
C LEU A 477 21.03 -5.59 -41.02
N SER A 478 20.88 -6.41 -42.07
CA SER A 478 19.94 -6.19 -43.17
C SER A 478 18.49 -6.24 -42.67
N LEU A 479 18.18 -7.18 -41.79
CA LEU A 479 16.87 -7.25 -41.15
C LEU A 479 16.63 -6.05 -40.23
N GLY A 480 17.64 -5.63 -39.46
CA GLY A 480 17.60 -4.40 -38.67
C GLY A 480 17.26 -3.16 -39.50
N LYS A 481 17.88 -2.99 -40.67
CA LYS A 481 17.58 -1.88 -41.60
C LYS A 481 16.14 -1.94 -42.13
N LYS A 482 15.64 -3.14 -42.47
CA LYS A 482 14.25 -3.32 -42.90
C LYS A 482 13.24 -2.99 -41.78
N LEU A 483 13.57 -3.28 -40.52
CA LEU A 483 12.74 -2.89 -39.38
C LEU A 483 12.68 -1.35 -39.24
N ILE A 484 13.81 -0.65 -39.46
CA ILE A 484 13.84 0.82 -39.50
C ILE A 484 12.95 1.35 -40.63
N ASP A 485 13.08 0.81 -41.85
CA ASP A 485 12.25 1.20 -42.98
C ASP A 485 10.76 1.03 -42.67
N ALA A 486 10.39 -0.13 -42.13
CA ALA A 486 9.02 -0.41 -41.75
C ALA A 486 8.52 0.55 -40.67
N ALA A 487 9.29 0.77 -39.60
CA ALA A 487 8.94 1.68 -38.52
C ALA A 487 8.68 3.11 -39.04
N LEU A 488 9.52 3.60 -39.95
CA LEU A 488 9.36 4.91 -40.61
C LEU A 488 8.02 5.01 -41.35
N THR A 489 7.59 3.95 -42.05
CA THR A 489 6.29 3.93 -42.77
C THR A 489 5.06 3.87 -41.87
N THR A 490 5.22 3.50 -40.59
CA THR A 490 4.11 3.47 -39.62
C THR A 490 3.82 4.85 -39.02
N GLY A 491 4.80 5.75 -39.04
CA GLY A 491 4.72 7.06 -38.40
C GLY A 491 4.93 7.03 -36.87
N CYS A 492 5.52 5.96 -36.34
CA CYS A 492 5.97 5.92 -34.95
C CYS A 492 7.04 7.01 -34.69
N ASP A 493 7.14 7.46 -33.44
CA ASP A 493 8.02 8.59 -33.10
C ASP A 493 9.50 8.17 -32.99
N ALA A 494 9.77 6.90 -32.63
CA ALA A 494 11.12 6.34 -32.55
C ALA A 494 11.14 4.82 -32.72
N ILE A 495 12.32 4.30 -33.04
CA ILE A 495 12.65 2.88 -33.04
C ILE A 495 13.69 2.59 -31.96
N LYS A 496 13.48 1.53 -31.20
CA LYS A 496 14.35 1.13 -30.09
C LYS A 496 14.97 -0.24 -30.34
N PHE A 497 16.25 -0.37 -29.98
CA PHE A 497 17.00 -1.62 -29.99
C PHE A 497 17.50 -1.98 -28.58
N GLN A 498 18.22 -3.10 -28.47
CA GLN A 498 18.88 -3.55 -27.24
C GLN A 498 20.38 -3.65 -27.50
N THR A 499 21.20 -3.06 -26.62
CA THR A 499 22.66 -3.05 -26.73
C THR A 499 23.25 -3.74 -25.51
N PHE A 500 23.86 -4.89 -25.73
CA PHE A 500 24.51 -5.69 -24.70
C PHE A 500 25.66 -6.48 -25.31
N LEU A 501 26.63 -6.82 -24.47
CA LEU A 501 27.65 -7.81 -24.79
C LEU A 501 27.14 -9.22 -24.40
N PRO A 502 27.53 -10.28 -25.12
CA PRO A 502 27.10 -11.65 -24.81
C PRO A 502 27.28 -12.06 -23.34
N ASP A 503 28.39 -11.66 -22.73
CA ASP A 503 28.76 -12.00 -21.35
C ASP A 503 28.23 -11.04 -20.28
N SER A 504 27.58 -9.94 -20.65
CA SER A 504 27.20 -8.89 -19.69
C SER A 504 25.76 -9.01 -19.20
N ARG A 505 24.87 -9.62 -19.99
CA ARG A 505 23.43 -9.65 -19.71
C ARG A 505 22.99 -10.83 -18.85
N VAL A 506 23.51 -12.02 -19.11
CA VAL A 506 23.16 -13.25 -18.39
C VAL A 506 24.40 -14.07 -18.06
N SER A 507 24.36 -14.82 -16.96
CA SER A 507 25.49 -15.66 -16.55
C SER A 507 25.67 -16.85 -17.49
N SER A 508 26.90 -17.05 -17.99
CA SER A 508 27.29 -18.27 -18.70
C SER A 508 27.46 -19.50 -17.80
N LYS A 509 27.35 -19.35 -16.47
CA LYS A 509 27.66 -20.41 -15.49
C LYS A 509 26.48 -20.81 -14.62
N VAL A 510 25.62 -19.87 -14.26
CA VAL A 510 24.46 -20.12 -13.41
C VAL A 510 23.26 -20.38 -14.31
N LYS A 511 22.77 -21.62 -14.32
CA LYS A 511 21.51 -21.95 -15.00
C LYS A 511 20.38 -21.17 -14.33
N SER A 512 19.61 -20.41 -15.10
CA SER A 512 18.30 -19.96 -14.66
C SER A 512 17.47 -21.19 -14.30
N ALA A 513 16.77 -21.15 -13.16
CA ALA A 513 16.21 -22.33 -12.54
C ALA A 513 15.29 -23.17 -13.43
N ASP A 514 14.60 -22.61 -14.45
CA ASP A 514 13.58 -23.39 -15.21
C ASP A 514 13.36 -22.96 -16.68
N PHE A 515 14.37 -22.46 -17.40
CA PHE A 515 14.22 -22.13 -18.83
C PHE A 515 15.20 -22.95 -19.70
N VAL A 516 14.73 -24.11 -20.16
CA VAL A 516 15.13 -24.71 -21.44
C VAL A 516 13.92 -24.51 -22.35
N GLU A 517 13.96 -23.50 -23.22
CA GLU A 517 12.94 -23.41 -24.26
C GLU A 517 13.17 -24.55 -25.25
N VAL A 518 12.19 -25.44 -25.36
CA VAL A 518 12.15 -26.44 -26.44
C VAL A 518 11.63 -25.73 -27.69
N ALA A 519 12.45 -24.84 -28.25
CA ALA A 519 12.29 -24.40 -29.62
C ALA A 519 13.11 -25.36 -30.51
N ASP A 520 12.42 -26.19 -31.29
CA ASP A 520 12.98 -26.97 -32.39
C ASP A 520 14.09 -28.00 -32.09
N GLY A 521 14.05 -28.63 -30.91
CA GLY A 521 14.86 -29.83 -30.65
C GLY A 521 16.36 -29.56 -30.44
N ILE A 522 16.72 -28.32 -30.10
CA ILE A 522 18.05 -27.93 -29.63
C ILE A 522 17.91 -27.40 -28.20
N GLU A 523 18.61 -27.99 -27.23
CA GLU A 523 18.68 -27.46 -25.86
C GLU A 523 19.56 -26.17 -25.86
N GLU A 524 18.98 -25.02 -26.17
CA GLU A 524 19.66 -23.71 -26.11
C GLU A 524 19.48 -23.08 -24.71
N THR A 525 20.56 -22.60 -24.08
CA THR A 525 20.46 -21.82 -22.83
C THR A 525 20.16 -20.35 -23.13
N MET A 526 19.65 -19.58 -22.15
CA MET A 526 19.47 -18.13 -22.34
C MET A 526 20.76 -17.42 -22.77
N TYR A 527 21.92 -17.87 -22.28
CA TYR A 527 23.21 -17.33 -22.68
C TYR A 527 23.49 -17.55 -24.18
N ASP A 528 23.23 -18.77 -24.68
CA ASP A 528 23.43 -19.11 -26.08
C ASP A 528 22.49 -18.29 -26.98
N MET A 529 21.22 -18.16 -26.58
CA MET A 529 20.22 -17.34 -27.28
C MET A 529 20.65 -15.87 -27.36
N PHE A 530 21.02 -15.23 -26.23
CA PHE A 530 21.47 -13.83 -26.23
C PHE A 530 22.77 -13.66 -27.02
N SER A 531 23.69 -14.62 -26.96
CA SER A 531 24.93 -14.59 -27.73
C SER A 531 24.65 -14.60 -29.23
N ARG A 532 23.76 -15.49 -29.70
CA ARG A 532 23.33 -15.59 -31.10
C ARG A 532 22.61 -14.34 -31.61
N LEU A 533 21.81 -13.72 -30.75
CA LEU A 533 21.01 -12.54 -31.09
C LEU A 533 21.77 -11.22 -30.89
N SER A 534 22.97 -11.25 -30.30
CA SER A 534 23.82 -10.07 -30.13
C SER A 534 24.31 -9.54 -31.49
N MET A 535 24.41 -8.22 -31.60
CA MET A 535 24.95 -7.54 -32.77
C MET A 535 26.24 -6.80 -32.38
N SER A 536 27.28 -6.86 -33.20
CA SER A 536 28.54 -6.18 -32.89
C SER A 536 28.36 -4.66 -32.84
N PHE A 537 29.20 -3.95 -32.07
CA PHE A 537 29.17 -2.48 -32.03
C PHE A 537 29.41 -1.82 -33.40
N SER A 538 30.18 -2.45 -34.29
CA SER A 538 30.34 -1.97 -35.67
C SER A 538 29.05 -2.02 -36.46
N GLU A 539 28.31 -3.11 -36.37
CA GLU A 539 27.01 -3.28 -37.06
C GLU A 539 25.94 -2.38 -36.44
N GLN A 540 25.90 -2.28 -35.11
CA GLN A 540 25.00 -1.35 -34.43
C GLN A 540 25.31 0.10 -34.83
N LYS A 541 26.58 0.50 -34.95
CA LYS A 541 26.93 1.83 -35.45
C LYS A 541 26.38 2.07 -36.86
N GLU A 542 26.53 1.10 -37.77
CA GLU A 542 26.00 1.21 -39.12
C GLU A 542 24.46 1.32 -39.13
N LEU A 543 23.79 0.59 -38.23
CA LEU A 543 22.33 0.64 -38.05
C LEU A 543 21.86 2.02 -37.54
N PHE A 544 22.57 2.60 -36.58
CA PHE A 544 22.29 3.94 -36.05
C PHE A 544 22.54 5.03 -37.08
N ASP A 545 23.64 4.96 -37.81
CA ASP A 545 23.94 5.90 -38.90
C ASP A 545 22.85 5.84 -39.98
N TYR A 546 22.35 4.64 -40.31
CA TYR A 546 21.26 4.44 -41.26
C TYR A 546 19.95 5.08 -40.81
N ALA A 547 19.51 4.84 -39.57
CA ALA A 547 18.30 5.48 -39.03
C ALA A 547 18.41 7.01 -39.01
N LYS A 548 19.55 7.54 -38.59
CA LYS A 548 19.81 8.99 -38.56
C LYS A 548 19.77 9.61 -39.96
N GLN A 549 20.31 8.93 -40.97
CA GLN A 549 20.25 9.37 -42.37
C GLN A 549 18.80 9.49 -42.87
N LEU A 550 17.91 8.63 -42.40
CA LEU A 550 16.49 8.63 -42.73
C LEU A 550 15.66 9.62 -41.88
N GLY A 551 16.28 10.28 -40.90
CA GLY A 551 15.59 11.19 -39.97
C GLY A 551 14.71 10.46 -38.94
N MET A 552 14.96 9.16 -38.71
CA MET A 552 14.26 8.36 -37.71
C MET A 552 14.98 8.47 -36.37
N GLU A 553 14.24 8.82 -35.31
CA GLU A 553 14.77 8.80 -33.95
C GLU A 553 15.10 7.37 -33.55
N ILE A 554 16.34 7.15 -33.11
CA ILE A 554 16.85 5.83 -32.74
C ILE A 554 17.58 5.88 -31.40
N PHE A 555 17.26 4.93 -30.54
CA PHE A 555 17.91 4.76 -29.26
C PHE A 555 17.93 3.28 -28.86
N SER A 556 18.57 2.97 -27.74
CA SER A 556 18.71 1.59 -27.28
C SER A 556 18.63 1.48 -25.76
N THR A 557 18.47 0.25 -25.30
CA THR A 557 18.52 -0.16 -23.90
C THR A 557 19.90 -0.75 -23.61
N PRO A 558 20.80 -0.05 -22.89
CA PRO A 558 22.07 -0.62 -22.46
C PRO A 558 21.88 -1.54 -21.25
N PHE A 559 22.61 -2.65 -21.23
CA PHE A 559 22.61 -3.61 -20.11
C PHE A 559 23.92 -3.61 -19.30
N ASP A 560 24.90 -2.79 -19.71
CA ASP A 560 26.22 -2.68 -19.08
C ASP A 560 26.84 -1.29 -19.34
N PHE A 561 27.95 -0.96 -18.67
CA PHE A 561 28.58 0.35 -18.77
C PHE A 561 29.20 0.58 -20.16
N GLU A 562 29.79 -0.46 -20.76
CA GLU A 562 30.38 -0.43 -22.09
C GLU A 562 29.35 -0.09 -23.17
N SER A 563 28.13 -0.60 -23.02
CA SER A 563 26.98 -0.30 -23.88
C SER A 563 26.52 1.14 -23.70
N VAL A 564 26.58 1.71 -22.48
CA VAL A 564 26.31 3.13 -22.26
C VAL A 564 27.35 3.99 -22.97
N ASP A 565 28.64 3.69 -22.80
CA ASP A 565 29.74 4.42 -23.44
C ASP A 565 29.67 4.36 -24.97
N PHE A 566 29.34 3.19 -25.51
CA PHE A 566 29.11 3.01 -26.94
C PHE A 566 27.96 3.88 -27.44
N LEU A 567 26.79 3.85 -26.78
CA LEU A 567 25.63 4.68 -27.15
C LEU A 567 25.92 6.18 -27.01
N GLU A 568 26.70 6.59 -26.01
CA GLU A 568 27.16 7.98 -25.89
C GLU A 568 28.03 8.37 -27.11
N SER A 569 28.93 7.49 -27.55
CA SER A 569 29.77 7.72 -28.74
C SER A 569 28.97 7.87 -30.04
N LEU A 570 27.78 7.25 -30.11
CA LEU A 570 26.84 7.41 -31.21
C LEU A 570 26.04 8.71 -31.12
N GLY A 571 26.04 9.40 -29.98
CA GLY A 571 25.24 10.60 -29.76
C GLY A 571 23.74 10.30 -29.82
N VAL A 572 23.27 9.33 -29.03
CA VAL A 572 21.82 9.08 -28.83
C VAL A 572 21.15 10.23 -28.10
N ASP A 573 19.87 10.49 -28.33
CA ASP A 573 19.15 11.60 -27.68
C ASP A 573 18.43 11.19 -26.39
N LEU A 574 18.28 9.89 -26.12
CA LEU A 574 17.70 9.37 -24.88
C LEU A 574 18.20 7.96 -24.53
N TYR A 575 17.91 7.52 -23.32
CA TYR A 575 18.16 6.17 -22.84
C TYR A 575 16.88 5.48 -22.35
N LYS A 576 16.81 4.16 -22.54
CA LYS A 576 15.85 3.30 -21.87
C LYS A 576 16.56 2.42 -20.85
N VAL A 577 16.01 2.29 -19.66
CA VAL A 577 16.39 1.27 -18.68
C VAL A 577 15.28 0.23 -18.62
N ALA A 578 15.65 -1.05 -18.78
CA ALA A 578 14.72 -2.17 -18.74
C ALA A 578 14.19 -2.42 -17.33
N SER A 579 13.06 -3.14 -17.22
CA SER A 579 12.45 -3.49 -15.92
C SER A 579 13.43 -4.26 -15.01
N MET A 580 14.24 -5.17 -15.56
CA MET A 580 15.22 -5.92 -14.76
C MET A 580 16.34 -5.02 -14.19
N ASP A 581 16.67 -3.94 -14.88
CA ASP A 581 17.73 -3.01 -14.48
C ASP A 581 17.20 -1.86 -13.61
N LEU A 582 15.90 -1.82 -13.31
CA LEU A 582 15.34 -0.83 -12.38
C LEU A 582 16.03 -0.90 -11.00
N VAL A 583 16.41 -2.09 -10.55
CA VAL A 583 17.16 -2.31 -9.31
C VAL A 583 18.67 -2.13 -9.48
N ASN A 584 19.16 -2.00 -10.71
CA ASN A 584 20.58 -1.82 -11.03
C ASN A 584 20.96 -0.33 -10.86
N LEU A 585 20.89 0.15 -9.62
CA LEU A 585 21.19 1.53 -9.25
C LEU A 585 22.56 2.03 -9.75
N PRO A 586 23.65 1.22 -9.78
CA PRO A 586 24.91 1.63 -10.38
C PRO A 586 24.79 1.99 -11.88
N LEU A 587 24.12 1.16 -12.66
CA LEU A 587 23.87 1.40 -14.09
C LEU A 587 22.99 2.64 -14.30
N ILE A 588 21.90 2.74 -13.55
CA ILE A 588 21.00 3.91 -13.59
C ILE A 588 21.77 5.20 -13.31
N LYS A 589 22.64 5.20 -12.29
CA LYS A 589 23.47 6.36 -11.96
C LYS A 589 24.44 6.72 -13.08
N TYR A 590 24.98 5.71 -13.77
CA TYR A 590 25.91 5.89 -14.88
C TYR A 590 25.21 6.54 -16.07
N VAL A 591 24.05 6.00 -16.46
CA VAL A 591 23.16 6.59 -17.48
C VAL A 591 22.75 8.01 -17.10
N ALA A 592 22.35 8.24 -15.85
CA ALA A 592 21.89 9.56 -15.39
C ALA A 592 22.94 10.67 -15.52
N LYS A 593 24.23 10.35 -15.43
CA LYS A 593 25.32 11.33 -15.60
C LYS A 593 25.47 11.85 -17.04
N THR A 594 24.91 11.17 -18.03
CA THR A 594 24.85 11.66 -19.42
C THR A 594 23.94 12.89 -19.54
N ASN A 595 23.06 13.10 -18.54
CA ASN A 595 22.06 14.17 -18.48
C ASN A 595 21.05 14.17 -19.65
N LYS A 596 20.93 13.06 -20.36
CA LYS A 596 19.93 12.84 -21.41
C LYS A 596 18.62 12.31 -20.80
N PRO A 597 17.46 12.52 -21.45
CA PRO A 597 16.20 11.93 -21.04
C PRO A 597 16.29 10.41 -20.81
N ILE A 598 15.65 9.94 -19.74
CA ILE A 598 15.60 8.52 -19.38
C ILE A 598 14.15 8.04 -19.36
N ILE A 599 13.89 6.94 -20.05
CA ILE A 599 12.65 6.17 -19.91
C ILE A 599 12.97 4.98 -19.01
N LEU A 600 12.25 4.83 -17.89
CA LEU A 600 12.39 3.68 -16.98
C LEU A 600 11.17 2.76 -17.13
N SER A 601 11.36 1.48 -17.46
CA SER A 601 10.28 0.50 -17.28
C SER A 601 10.20 0.04 -15.83
N THR A 602 8.97 -0.12 -15.32
CA THR A 602 8.72 -0.42 -13.90
C THR A 602 8.10 -1.79 -13.64
N GLY A 603 8.36 -2.76 -14.53
CA GLY A 603 7.94 -4.15 -14.29
C GLY A 603 8.72 -4.78 -13.12
N MET A 604 8.13 -5.78 -12.47
CA MET A 604 8.72 -6.48 -11.30
C MET A 604 8.99 -5.58 -10.07
N ALA A 605 8.38 -4.38 -10.03
CA ALA A 605 8.69 -3.36 -9.04
C ALA A 605 7.47 -2.88 -8.25
N ASN A 606 7.70 -2.45 -7.02
CA ASN A 606 6.74 -1.67 -6.23
C ASN A 606 7.15 -0.19 -6.19
N LEU A 607 6.32 0.67 -5.59
CA LEU A 607 6.58 2.12 -5.51
C LEU A 607 7.92 2.47 -4.85
N GLY A 608 8.33 1.75 -3.81
CA GLY A 608 9.61 2.00 -3.13
C GLY A 608 10.81 1.70 -4.02
N THR A 609 10.77 0.62 -4.81
CA THR A 609 11.82 0.30 -5.78
C THR A 609 11.95 1.37 -6.87
N ILE A 610 10.82 1.92 -7.32
CA ILE A 610 10.80 3.03 -8.30
C ILE A 610 11.39 4.30 -7.66
N GLU A 611 11.04 4.58 -6.41
CA GLU A 611 11.58 5.71 -5.65
C GLU A 611 13.10 5.63 -5.50
N ASP A 612 13.67 4.45 -5.23
CA ASP A 612 15.13 4.24 -5.17
C ASP A 612 15.82 4.61 -6.50
N ALA A 613 15.28 4.15 -7.62
CA ALA A 613 15.79 4.44 -8.96
C ALA A 613 15.73 5.94 -9.27
N LEU A 614 14.59 6.58 -9.02
CA LEU A 614 14.40 8.02 -9.21
C LEU A 614 15.35 8.82 -8.31
N GLY A 615 15.49 8.45 -7.04
CA GLY A 615 16.41 9.10 -6.10
C GLY A 615 17.85 9.11 -6.60
N VAL A 616 18.29 8.00 -7.21
CA VAL A 616 19.63 7.89 -7.81
C VAL A 616 19.79 8.79 -9.04
N ILE A 617 18.81 8.83 -9.94
CA ILE A 617 18.83 9.69 -11.13
C ILE A 617 18.89 11.17 -10.72
N ALA A 618 18.01 11.55 -9.81
CA ALA A 618 17.95 12.89 -9.25
C ALA A 618 19.28 13.28 -8.56
N SER A 619 19.93 12.34 -7.86
CA SER A 619 21.23 12.58 -7.23
C SER A 619 22.38 12.83 -8.22
N ALA A 620 22.23 12.38 -9.47
CA ALA A 620 23.16 12.64 -10.56
C ALA A 620 22.89 13.99 -11.26
N GLY A 621 21.80 14.69 -10.89
CA GLY A 621 21.42 16.00 -11.43
C GLY A 621 20.53 15.93 -12.68
N ASN A 622 20.04 14.75 -13.06
CA ASN A 622 19.16 14.58 -14.21
C ASN A 622 17.69 14.58 -13.76
N LEU A 623 16.88 15.47 -14.31
CA LEU A 623 15.45 15.63 -13.99
C LEU A 623 14.52 15.21 -15.13
N ASN A 624 15.08 14.72 -16.24
CA ASN A 624 14.33 14.35 -17.44
C ASN A 624 14.02 12.85 -17.42
N VAL A 625 12.96 12.46 -16.73
CA VAL A 625 12.58 11.04 -16.59
C VAL A 625 11.13 10.83 -16.98
N ALA A 626 10.85 9.72 -17.67
CA ALA A 626 9.52 9.16 -17.85
C ALA A 626 9.48 7.72 -17.33
N LEU A 627 8.32 7.31 -16.81
CA LEU A 627 8.09 5.93 -16.37
C LEU A 627 7.23 5.20 -17.38
N LEU A 628 7.49 3.91 -17.61
CA LEU A 628 6.56 3.02 -18.30
C LEU A 628 6.10 1.96 -17.32
N HIS A 629 4.79 1.97 -17.04
CA HIS A 629 4.16 0.80 -16.41
C HIS A 629 4.37 -0.43 -17.29
N CYS A 630 4.55 -1.59 -16.69
CA CYS A 630 4.90 -2.80 -17.41
C CYS A 630 4.58 -4.05 -16.58
N ASN A 631 4.06 -5.08 -17.25
CA ASN A 631 4.13 -6.46 -16.75
C ASN A 631 5.18 -7.21 -17.59
N SER A 632 6.23 -7.73 -16.94
CA SER A 632 7.40 -8.35 -17.59
C SER A 632 7.23 -9.86 -17.81
N THR A 633 6.02 -10.30 -18.13
CA THR A 633 5.71 -11.63 -18.67
C THR A 633 5.52 -11.55 -20.19
N TYR A 634 6.02 -12.54 -20.92
CA TYR A 634 6.08 -12.53 -22.39
C TYR A 634 5.38 -13.79 -22.93
N PRO A 635 4.11 -13.72 -23.37
CA PRO A 635 3.22 -12.56 -23.38
C PRO A 635 2.56 -12.31 -22.01
N ALA A 636 2.12 -11.07 -21.78
CA ALA A 636 1.34 -10.72 -20.59
C ALA A 636 -0.16 -10.94 -20.79
N ALA A 637 -0.81 -11.57 -19.80
CA ALA A 637 -2.26 -11.70 -19.76
C ALA A 637 -2.90 -10.32 -19.60
N GLN A 638 -4.02 -10.08 -20.29
CA GLN A 638 -4.64 -8.75 -20.31
C GLN A 638 -5.15 -8.33 -18.92
N GLU A 639 -5.59 -9.30 -18.11
CA GLU A 639 -6.08 -9.09 -16.75
C GLU A 639 -4.95 -8.67 -15.80
N ASP A 640 -3.74 -9.18 -16.01
CA ASP A 640 -2.56 -8.90 -15.17
C ASP A 640 -1.87 -7.58 -15.52
N MET A 641 -2.31 -6.88 -16.57
CA MET A 641 -1.68 -5.64 -17.00
C MET A 641 -1.95 -4.47 -16.06
N ASN A 642 -3.02 -4.51 -15.25
CA ASN A 642 -3.37 -3.48 -14.25
C ASN A 642 -3.13 -2.03 -14.73
N ILE A 643 -3.82 -1.62 -15.81
CA ILE A 643 -3.56 -0.34 -16.50
C ILE A 643 -3.79 0.90 -15.61
N ASN A 644 -4.60 0.78 -14.55
CA ASN A 644 -4.76 1.84 -13.55
C ASN A 644 -3.47 2.20 -12.81
N ALA A 645 -2.46 1.34 -12.79
CA ALA A 645 -1.14 1.66 -12.23
C ALA A 645 -0.51 2.89 -12.89
N ILE A 646 -0.79 3.17 -14.17
CA ILE A 646 -0.35 4.40 -14.85
C ILE A 646 -0.84 5.64 -14.09
N ASN A 647 -2.10 5.66 -13.67
CA ASN A 647 -2.68 6.77 -12.90
C ASN A 647 -2.02 6.91 -11.52
N THR A 648 -1.72 5.78 -10.86
CA THR A 648 -1.00 5.77 -9.59
C THR A 648 0.40 6.37 -9.76
N LEU A 649 1.18 5.92 -10.75
CA LEU A 649 2.53 6.44 -11.01
C LEU A 649 2.50 7.95 -11.33
N LYS A 650 1.52 8.41 -12.12
CA LYS A 650 1.33 9.85 -12.39
C LYS A 650 1.08 10.64 -11.11
N LYS A 651 0.20 10.15 -10.24
CA LYS A 651 -0.12 10.81 -8.95
C LYS A 651 1.06 10.81 -7.98
N CYS A 652 1.80 9.70 -7.90
CA CYS A 652 2.90 9.53 -6.96
C CYS A 652 4.13 10.35 -7.36
N PHE A 653 4.51 10.34 -8.63
CA PHE A 653 5.79 10.90 -9.07
C PHE A 653 5.68 12.18 -9.90
N ASN A 654 4.48 12.49 -10.42
CA ASN A 654 4.20 13.73 -11.14
C ASN A 654 5.18 13.99 -12.31
N ILE A 655 5.42 12.93 -13.10
CA ILE A 655 6.24 12.88 -14.32
C ILE A 655 5.46 12.24 -15.46
N PRO A 656 5.93 12.32 -16.72
CA PRO A 656 5.33 11.56 -17.82
C PRO A 656 5.30 10.06 -17.51
N VAL A 657 4.15 9.44 -17.72
CA VAL A 657 3.96 8.00 -17.52
C VAL A 657 3.27 7.38 -18.72
N GLY A 658 3.86 6.30 -19.21
CA GLY A 658 3.35 5.50 -20.31
C GLY A 658 3.20 4.03 -19.98
N LEU A 659 3.13 3.20 -21.02
CA LEU A 659 3.05 1.75 -20.97
C LEU A 659 4.14 1.11 -21.84
N SER A 660 4.80 0.08 -21.32
CA SER A 660 5.57 -0.91 -22.08
C SER A 660 4.75 -2.19 -22.13
N ASP A 661 4.21 -2.52 -23.30
CA ASP A 661 3.13 -3.49 -23.48
C ASP A 661 3.61 -4.78 -24.17
N HIS A 662 3.48 -5.90 -23.46
CA HIS A 662 3.82 -7.25 -23.91
C HIS A 662 2.57 -8.14 -24.12
N SER A 663 1.37 -7.54 -24.15
CA SER A 663 0.12 -8.27 -24.35
C SER A 663 -0.18 -8.51 -25.83
N PHE A 664 -1.00 -9.52 -26.11
CA PHE A 664 -1.50 -9.75 -27.47
C PHE A 664 -2.50 -8.69 -27.92
N GLY A 665 -2.32 -8.24 -29.16
CA GLY A 665 -3.21 -7.27 -29.81
C GLY A 665 -3.13 -5.88 -29.17
N LEU A 666 -3.86 -4.91 -29.75
CA LEU A 666 -3.72 -3.49 -29.40
C LEU A 666 -4.63 -3.01 -28.26
N LEU A 667 -5.45 -3.89 -27.68
CA LEU A 667 -6.48 -3.49 -26.72
C LEU A 667 -5.88 -2.76 -25.51
N VAL A 668 -4.88 -3.37 -24.87
CA VAL A 668 -4.25 -2.84 -23.66
C VAL A 668 -3.60 -1.49 -23.92
N SER A 669 -2.78 -1.39 -24.99
CA SER A 669 -2.22 -0.10 -25.45
C SER A 669 -3.29 0.96 -25.73
N THR A 670 -4.42 0.59 -26.33
CA THR A 670 -5.53 1.52 -26.62
C THR A 670 -6.20 2.01 -25.35
N VAL A 671 -6.40 1.12 -24.37
CA VAL A 671 -6.93 1.49 -23.04
C VAL A 671 -5.94 2.38 -22.29
N ALA A 672 -4.64 2.10 -22.35
CA ALA A 672 -3.64 2.97 -21.75
C ALA A 672 -3.66 4.38 -22.34
N LEU A 673 -3.80 4.51 -23.67
CA LEU A 673 -3.98 5.81 -24.32
C LEU A 673 -5.25 6.53 -23.85
N SER A 674 -6.36 5.82 -23.62
CA SER A 674 -7.62 6.44 -23.21
C SER A 674 -7.62 6.97 -21.77
N ILE A 675 -6.81 6.37 -20.89
CA ILE A 675 -6.61 6.87 -19.53
C ILE A 675 -5.45 7.88 -19.42
N GLY A 676 -4.86 8.26 -20.55
CA GLY A 676 -3.89 9.34 -20.65
C GLY A 676 -2.43 8.91 -20.57
N ALA A 677 -2.04 7.71 -21.01
CA ALA A 677 -0.62 7.35 -21.14
C ALA A 677 0.14 8.30 -22.09
N ASP A 678 1.30 8.80 -21.66
CA ASP A 678 2.12 9.75 -22.42
C ASP A 678 3.05 9.07 -23.43
N ILE A 679 3.36 7.79 -23.21
CA ILE A 679 4.25 6.99 -24.04
C ILE A 679 3.65 5.58 -24.19
N ILE A 680 3.74 4.99 -25.38
CA ILE A 680 3.45 3.57 -25.58
C ILE A 680 4.66 2.93 -26.27
N GLU A 681 5.18 1.87 -25.67
CA GLU A 681 6.22 1.02 -26.24
C GLU A 681 5.66 -0.37 -26.50
N ARG A 682 5.87 -0.89 -27.71
CA ARG A 682 5.53 -2.26 -28.10
C ARG A 682 6.64 -2.87 -28.93
N HIS A 683 6.89 -4.16 -28.75
CA HIS A 683 7.76 -4.90 -29.65
C HIS A 683 7.25 -4.80 -31.09
N PHE A 684 8.17 -4.75 -32.06
CA PHE A 684 7.89 -4.49 -33.47
C PHE A 684 8.59 -5.49 -34.37
N THR A 685 7.86 -6.04 -35.32
CA THR A 685 8.36 -7.04 -36.28
C THR A 685 7.83 -6.77 -37.69
N LEU A 686 8.49 -7.30 -38.72
CA LEU A 686 7.94 -7.35 -40.08
C LEU A 686 6.88 -8.45 -40.23
N SER A 687 7.00 -9.51 -39.44
CA SER A 687 6.10 -10.66 -39.43
C SER A 687 6.17 -11.37 -38.08
N LYS A 688 5.02 -11.72 -37.50
CA LYS A 688 4.94 -12.57 -36.30
C LYS A 688 5.36 -14.01 -36.55
N ALA A 689 5.45 -14.41 -37.83
CA ALA A 689 5.84 -15.76 -38.23
C ALA A 689 7.36 -15.99 -38.30
N PHE A 690 8.17 -14.95 -38.02
CA PHE A 690 9.62 -15.12 -37.93
C PHE A 690 10.02 -15.83 -36.65
N GLU A 691 11.10 -16.62 -36.73
CA GLU A 691 11.69 -17.32 -35.58
C GLU A 691 12.39 -16.33 -34.65
N GLY A 692 12.21 -16.53 -33.35
CA GLY A 692 12.82 -15.71 -32.30
C GLY A 692 11.84 -15.47 -31.13
N PRO A 693 12.35 -15.11 -29.94
CA PRO A 693 11.57 -15.13 -28.71
C PRO A 693 10.43 -14.11 -28.69
N ASP A 694 10.62 -12.95 -29.31
CA ASP A 694 9.69 -11.83 -29.21
C ASP A 694 8.79 -11.63 -30.44
N HIS A 695 9.00 -12.36 -31.55
CA HIS A 695 8.26 -12.12 -32.78
C HIS A 695 6.76 -12.35 -32.63
N ILE A 696 6.35 -13.40 -31.91
CA ILE A 696 4.94 -13.80 -31.78
C ILE A 696 4.07 -12.76 -31.06
N LEU A 697 4.64 -12.03 -30.09
CA LEU A 697 3.94 -10.99 -29.32
C LEU A 697 4.10 -9.57 -29.92
N SER A 698 5.05 -9.40 -30.84
CA SER A 698 5.37 -8.13 -31.50
C SER A 698 4.24 -7.62 -32.39
N SER A 699 4.13 -6.30 -32.54
CA SER A 699 3.23 -5.67 -33.50
C SER A 699 3.82 -5.62 -34.90
N GLU A 700 2.99 -5.94 -35.90
CA GLU A 700 3.33 -5.78 -37.31
C GLU A 700 3.09 -4.33 -37.79
N PRO A 701 3.59 -3.92 -38.99
CA PRO A 701 3.47 -2.55 -39.48
C PRO A 701 2.03 -2.00 -39.51
N ASP A 702 1.05 -2.83 -39.87
CA ASP A 702 -0.36 -2.41 -39.90
C ASP A 702 -0.95 -2.19 -38.51
N GLU A 703 -0.55 -2.99 -37.52
CA GLU A 703 -0.97 -2.81 -36.12
C GLU A 703 -0.35 -1.53 -35.55
N MET A 704 0.96 -1.34 -35.77
CA MET A 704 1.67 -0.15 -35.32
C MET A 704 1.09 1.12 -35.96
N ARG A 705 0.75 1.10 -37.26
CA ARG A 705 0.10 2.24 -37.93
C ARG A 705 -1.26 2.58 -37.31
N ARG A 706 -2.06 1.59 -36.90
CA ARG A 706 -3.33 1.83 -36.20
C ARG A 706 -3.12 2.44 -34.82
N LEU A 707 -2.09 1.97 -34.09
CA LEU A 707 -1.74 2.52 -32.79
C LEU A 707 -1.31 3.99 -32.90
N VAL A 708 -0.46 4.31 -33.88
CA VAL A 708 -0.06 5.69 -34.19
C VAL A 708 -1.29 6.54 -34.51
N ALA A 709 -2.15 6.11 -35.43
CA ALA A 709 -3.37 6.86 -35.78
C ALA A 709 -4.29 7.10 -34.56
N THR A 710 -4.41 6.10 -33.68
CA THR A 710 -5.16 6.22 -32.42
C THR A 710 -4.53 7.28 -31.51
N SER A 711 -3.21 7.24 -31.30
CA SER A 711 -2.50 8.22 -30.48
C SER A 711 -2.69 9.68 -30.95
N ARG A 712 -2.84 9.91 -32.26
CA ARG A 712 -3.02 11.26 -32.83
C ARG A 712 -4.45 11.77 -32.74
N THR A 713 -5.43 10.89 -32.58
CA THR A 713 -6.86 11.23 -32.57
C THR A 713 -7.48 11.16 -31.18
N ILE A 714 -6.92 10.35 -30.26
CA ILE A 714 -7.51 10.03 -28.96
C ILE A 714 -7.87 11.25 -28.12
N LYS A 715 -7.01 12.29 -28.11
CA LYS A 715 -7.27 13.53 -27.37
C LYS A 715 -8.54 14.25 -27.86
N GLY A 716 -8.75 14.27 -29.17
CA GLY A 716 -9.97 14.84 -29.76
C GLY A 716 -11.22 14.05 -29.40
N VAL A 717 -11.09 12.72 -29.25
CA VAL A 717 -12.17 11.82 -28.82
C VAL A 717 -12.51 12.02 -27.35
N LEU A 718 -11.50 12.14 -26.47
CA LEU A 718 -11.68 12.34 -25.03
C LEU A 718 -12.33 13.72 -24.73
N GLY A 719 -11.96 14.76 -25.47
CA GLY A 719 -12.54 16.09 -25.32
C GLY A 719 -12.17 16.77 -23.99
N ASP A 720 -13.02 17.68 -23.52
CA ASP A 720 -12.79 18.50 -22.30
C ASP A 720 -13.60 18.01 -21.08
N GLY A 721 -14.30 16.88 -21.19
CA GLY A 721 -15.13 16.32 -20.12
C GLY A 721 -16.39 17.11 -19.77
N VAL A 722 -16.62 18.29 -20.36
CA VAL A 722 -17.79 19.14 -20.03
C VAL A 722 -18.99 18.72 -20.88
N LYS A 723 -20.02 18.14 -20.23
CA LYS A 723 -21.27 17.78 -20.89
C LYS A 723 -22.06 19.03 -21.29
N ARG A 724 -22.10 19.29 -22.60
CA ARG A 724 -22.90 20.35 -23.23
C ARG A 724 -23.35 19.92 -24.61
N ALA A 725 -24.45 20.49 -25.11
CA ALA A 725 -24.84 20.33 -26.51
C ALA A 725 -23.75 20.93 -27.40
N LYS A 726 -23.34 20.20 -28.43
CA LYS A 726 -22.43 20.71 -29.46
C LYS A 726 -23.23 21.49 -30.49
N SER A 727 -22.57 22.41 -31.20
CA SER A 727 -23.21 23.20 -32.27
C SER A 727 -23.81 22.30 -33.36
N SER A 728 -23.20 21.15 -33.64
CA SER A 728 -23.71 20.12 -34.55
C SER A 728 -25.05 19.51 -34.13
N GLU A 729 -25.44 19.63 -32.87
CA GLU A 729 -26.71 19.11 -32.35
C GLU A 729 -27.83 20.15 -32.44
N TYR A 730 -27.55 21.41 -32.82
CA TYR A 730 -28.54 22.49 -32.79
C TYR A 730 -29.76 22.22 -33.68
N ASP A 731 -29.55 21.77 -34.92
CA ASP A 731 -30.65 21.43 -35.83
C ASP A 731 -31.45 20.22 -35.31
N THR A 732 -30.77 19.23 -34.77
CA THR A 732 -31.40 18.06 -34.15
C THR A 732 -32.24 18.45 -32.93
N ILE A 733 -31.76 19.37 -32.10
CA ILE A 733 -32.50 19.93 -30.97
C ILE A 733 -33.78 20.60 -31.48
N ASN A 734 -33.67 21.48 -32.47
CA ASN A 734 -34.84 22.17 -33.03
C ASN A 734 -35.85 21.19 -33.64
N LEU A 735 -35.38 20.17 -34.36
CA LEU A 735 -36.24 19.20 -35.04
C LEU A 735 -36.88 18.16 -34.09
N GLN A 736 -36.17 17.71 -33.07
CA GLN A 736 -36.56 16.52 -32.30
C GLN A 736 -36.92 16.80 -30.84
N GLN A 737 -36.39 17.87 -30.23
CA GLN A 737 -36.68 18.17 -28.83
C GLN A 737 -38.17 18.52 -28.66
N LYS A 738 -38.72 18.11 -27.52
CA LYS A 738 -40.13 18.31 -27.21
C LYS A 738 -40.34 19.65 -26.53
N SER A 739 -41.46 20.28 -26.83
CA SER A 739 -41.98 21.46 -26.13
C SER A 739 -43.45 21.23 -25.73
N ILE A 740 -44.01 22.16 -24.97
CA ILE A 740 -45.42 22.14 -24.57
C ILE A 740 -46.25 22.64 -25.75
N PHE A 741 -47.27 21.88 -26.10
CA PHE A 741 -48.25 22.22 -27.13
C PHE A 741 -49.66 22.17 -26.54
N ALA A 742 -50.58 22.86 -27.20
CA ALA A 742 -51.99 22.76 -26.91
C ALA A 742 -52.56 21.40 -27.40
N LEU A 743 -53.22 20.65 -26.51
CA LEU A 743 -53.93 19.41 -26.82
C LEU A 743 -55.29 19.69 -27.50
N THR A 744 -55.89 20.82 -27.15
CA THR A 744 -57.14 21.35 -27.71
C THR A 744 -57.01 22.86 -27.91
N ASP A 745 -57.93 23.50 -28.62
CA ASP A 745 -57.94 24.97 -28.69
C ASP A 745 -58.08 25.59 -27.29
N ILE A 746 -57.28 26.62 -27.00
CA ILE A 746 -57.29 27.39 -25.76
C ILE A 746 -57.66 28.83 -26.11
N LYS A 747 -58.76 29.35 -25.54
CA LYS A 747 -59.26 30.70 -25.86
C LYS A 747 -58.53 31.80 -25.09
N LYS A 748 -58.44 32.99 -25.68
CA LYS A 748 -57.97 34.19 -24.99
C LYS A 748 -58.74 34.39 -23.69
N GLY A 749 -58.00 34.52 -22.60
CA GLY A 749 -58.53 34.69 -21.26
C GLY A 749 -58.87 33.39 -20.53
N GLN A 750 -58.74 32.22 -21.16
CA GLN A 750 -58.93 30.93 -20.50
C GLN A 750 -57.73 30.62 -19.58
N ILE A 751 -58.01 30.03 -18.42
CA ILE A 751 -56.96 29.49 -17.55
C ILE A 751 -56.50 28.14 -18.12
N ILE A 752 -55.20 28.01 -18.31
CA ILE A 752 -54.56 26.81 -18.86
C ILE A 752 -54.44 25.77 -17.76
N SER A 753 -55.09 24.63 -17.90
CA SER A 753 -55.00 23.47 -17.01
C SER A 753 -54.24 22.33 -17.68
N GLN A 754 -53.68 21.41 -16.90
CA GLN A 754 -52.85 20.30 -17.41
C GLN A 754 -53.54 19.47 -18.51
N ASN A 755 -54.85 19.26 -18.43
CA ASN A 755 -55.64 18.52 -19.43
C ASN A 755 -55.78 19.22 -20.79
N LEU A 756 -55.36 20.48 -20.91
CA LEU A 756 -55.30 21.24 -22.17
C LEU A 756 -53.93 21.16 -22.83
N LEU A 757 -52.95 20.55 -22.15
CA LEU A 757 -51.55 20.52 -22.55
C LEU A 757 -51.16 19.14 -23.05
N THR A 758 -50.21 19.11 -23.98
CA THR A 758 -49.54 17.89 -24.40
C THR A 758 -48.08 18.20 -24.69
N VAL A 759 -47.22 17.18 -24.66
CA VAL A 759 -45.79 17.32 -24.93
C VAL A 759 -45.49 16.65 -26.27
N LYS A 760 -45.10 17.44 -27.26
CA LYS A 760 -44.70 16.95 -28.60
C LYS A 760 -43.58 17.82 -29.18
N GLY A 761 -43.03 17.40 -30.32
CA GLY A 761 -41.99 18.15 -31.05
C GLY A 761 -42.55 18.70 -32.36
N PRO A 762 -41.82 19.56 -33.09
CA PRO A 762 -40.45 20.05 -32.81
C PRO A 762 -40.36 21.06 -31.64
N SER A 763 -39.15 21.49 -31.31
CA SER A 763 -38.87 22.40 -30.18
C SER A 763 -39.15 23.85 -30.58
N SER A 764 -40.41 24.25 -30.51
CA SER A 764 -40.87 25.58 -30.92
C SER A 764 -41.62 26.34 -29.83
N GLY A 765 -41.86 25.71 -28.67
CA GLY A 765 -42.52 26.30 -27.51
C GLY A 765 -41.70 26.20 -26.23
N ILE A 766 -42.38 26.47 -25.12
CA ILE A 766 -41.85 26.35 -23.76
C ILE A 766 -41.46 24.89 -23.49
N LEU A 767 -40.30 24.67 -22.88
CA LEU A 767 -39.84 23.33 -22.53
C LEU A 767 -40.77 22.65 -21.50
N PRO A 768 -40.98 21.31 -21.58
CA PRO A 768 -41.89 20.59 -20.68
C PRO A 768 -41.56 20.71 -19.20
N LYS A 769 -40.30 21.00 -18.84
CA LYS A 769 -39.89 21.26 -17.45
C LYS A 769 -40.58 22.47 -16.81
N PHE A 770 -41.24 23.31 -17.61
CA PHE A 770 -41.99 24.46 -17.15
C PHE A 770 -43.51 24.24 -17.18
N LEU A 771 -43.97 23.00 -17.33
CA LEU A 771 -45.41 22.66 -17.32
C LEU A 771 -46.13 23.27 -16.11
N ASP A 772 -45.56 23.13 -14.91
CA ASP A 772 -46.14 23.68 -13.67
C ASP A 772 -46.24 25.22 -13.67
N ILE A 773 -45.39 25.90 -14.45
CA ILE A 773 -45.42 27.36 -14.60
C ILE A 773 -46.49 27.78 -15.60
N VAL A 774 -46.73 26.96 -16.63
CA VAL A 774 -47.74 27.17 -17.66
C VAL A 774 -49.14 26.87 -17.12
N GLU A 775 -49.26 25.84 -16.27
CA GLU A 775 -50.51 25.53 -15.58
C GLU A 775 -50.94 26.68 -14.64
N GLY A 776 -52.23 27.00 -14.68
CA GLY A 776 -52.83 28.12 -13.95
C GLY A 776 -52.65 29.49 -14.61
N ARG A 777 -51.85 29.60 -15.69
CA ARG A 777 -51.71 30.87 -16.44
C ARG A 777 -52.92 31.16 -17.30
N LYS A 778 -53.13 32.44 -17.59
CA LYS A 778 -54.25 32.93 -18.40
C LYS A 778 -53.77 33.21 -19.82
N ALA A 779 -54.32 32.54 -20.82
CA ALA A 779 -53.92 32.74 -22.21
C ALA A 779 -54.14 34.20 -22.66
N LYS A 780 -53.11 34.86 -23.19
CA LYS A 780 -53.16 36.26 -23.68
C LYS A 780 -53.82 36.40 -25.05
N LYS A 781 -53.86 35.31 -25.81
CA LYS A 781 -54.50 35.18 -27.13
C LYS A 781 -55.06 33.76 -27.32
N ASP A 782 -55.79 33.55 -28.41
CA ASP A 782 -56.23 32.19 -28.80
C ASP A 782 -54.99 31.36 -29.21
N ILE A 783 -54.87 30.16 -28.66
CA ILE A 783 -53.84 29.17 -29.00
C ILE A 783 -54.57 27.97 -29.62
N LEU A 784 -54.30 27.67 -30.89
CA LEU A 784 -54.97 26.57 -31.59
C LEU A 784 -54.44 25.21 -31.12
N LYS A 785 -55.28 24.18 -31.22
CA LYS A 785 -54.87 22.79 -31.08
C LYS A 785 -53.65 22.52 -31.96
N ASP A 786 -52.71 21.77 -31.42
CA ASP A 786 -51.50 21.37 -32.12
C ASP A 786 -50.47 22.48 -32.37
N TYR A 787 -50.65 23.67 -31.80
CA TYR A 787 -49.64 24.74 -31.80
C TYR A 787 -48.80 24.73 -30.52
N PRO A 788 -47.51 25.14 -30.60
CA PRO A 788 -46.65 25.26 -29.45
C PRO A 788 -47.13 26.39 -28.54
N ILE A 789 -46.99 26.20 -27.23
CA ILE A 789 -47.22 27.25 -26.25
C ILE A 789 -45.91 28.00 -26.05
N THR A 790 -45.93 29.31 -26.24
CA THR A 790 -44.81 30.22 -26.07
C THR A 790 -45.05 31.14 -24.88
N TRP A 791 -43.99 31.81 -24.40
CA TRP A 791 -44.12 32.77 -23.30
C TRP A 791 -44.99 34.00 -23.65
N ASP A 792 -45.11 34.33 -24.94
CA ASP A 792 -45.99 35.40 -25.41
C ASP A 792 -47.47 35.02 -25.37
N ASP A 793 -47.76 33.71 -25.31
CA ASP A 793 -49.13 33.20 -25.29
C ASP A 793 -49.77 33.26 -23.89
N ILE A 794 -48.97 33.39 -22.81
CA ILE A 794 -49.41 33.20 -21.41
C ILE A 794 -49.04 34.35 -20.47
#